data_AF-A0A927LCH4-F1
#
_entry.id   AF-A0A927LCH4-F1
#
_cell.length_a   1.000
_cell.length_b   1.000
_cell.length_c   1.000
_cell.angle_alpha   90.00
_cell.angle_beta   90.00
_cell.angle_gamma   90.00
#
_symmetry.space_group_name_H-M   'P 1'
#
loop_
_entity.id
_entity.type
_entity.pdbx_description
1 polymer ?
#
loop_
_entity_poly.entity_id
_entity_poly.type
_entity_poly.pdbx_seq_one_letter_code
_entity_poly.pdbx_strand_id
1 'polypeptide(L)'
;VMRRGRGERETFATAVATVFTRDAGLDPTVLHAGSAGRRIDLPTYPFQRNRYWLDPTRTARTSAEETGSSTDEQATEQGRSATTGLCYRVAWQPAVADRGDPRPAGRVLLLAPAEDTADSGLATAIARELTVRGAEVRTVVVPVGSGREALVDLLRAVDDGDSDTRGTRVLWIAPAEPDTADAVALVQALSEAGPDAPLWITTREAVAARPDETPSVRGAQLWGVGQVAALELGRRWGGLADLPVSVSSAVLRAFVGALLAGGEDNQFAVRPSGVHVRRVVPAPAPARTATTAPLAAAGQDTQGDTSGVVVRDDRPSAGTVLITGGTGALGAQVARRLARSGAAHLLLVGRRGADGPGVDELVEELTASGAEVTVEACDVADRDAVAALLASVPAERPLTAVLHAAGVLDDGVLDSLTPDRVDAVLRAKVTSARHLDELTADLPLDAFVLFSSVVGVWGNGGQAAYAAANAALDALAQGRRARGGRAASIAWGPWAGAGMASGTAAKSFERDGVAALDPERALDVLDDVVGAGRTAAAGAPGVREASLIVADVDWETFVGRSVTRRTWSLFDGVPAARSARAAHAADDRAARSRGTRPGDGGQDGSGPADGEGRPWLSVGPSSTARRRALLALVCSEAAEILRHASADAVDPELAFRSAGFDSLTVLEMRNRLTAATGLNLPNTLLFDHPTPASLAAHLHDELFGADNEAEPAAAALVPAVADEREPIAIVGMACRYPGGVVSPDDLWDLVAGERHTLSPFPADRGWDVEGLYDPEPGVPGKSYVREGGFLHAAAEFDAEFFGISPREAMAMDPQQRLLLESSWEALERAGIVPASLRGSRTGVFTGISQQDYATQLGDAADNYGGHVLTGTLGSVISGRVAYALGLEGPALTVDTACSSSLVALHLAVQ
;
A
#
# COMPACT_ATOMS: atom_id res chain seq x y z
N VAL A 1 57.02 23.40 -11.34
CA VAL A 1 57.55 22.14 -11.90
C VAL A 1 57.09 22.05 -13.35
N MET A 2 57.95 22.43 -14.30
CA MET A 2 57.62 22.47 -15.74
C MET A 2 57.65 21.06 -16.32
N ARG A 3 56.53 20.57 -16.88
CA ARG A 3 56.46 19.31 -17.64
C ARG A 3 56.03 19.62 -19.07
N ARG A 4 56.82 19.19 -20.06
CA ARG A 4 56.52 19.35 -21.49
C ARG A 4 55.18 18.69 -21.84
N GLY A 5 54.29 19.43 -22.50
CA GLY A 5 53.03 18.91 -23.06
C GLY A 5 51.75 19.26 -22.32
N ARG A 6 51.79 20.03 -21.22
CA ARG A 6 50.60 20.57 -20.55
C ARG A 6 50.59 22.09 -20.60
N GLY A 7 49.51 22.70 -21.08
CA GLY A 7 49.33 24.14 -21.06
C GLY A 7 49.33 24.66 -19.63
N GLU A 8 50.27 25.53 -19.28
CA GLU A 8 50.45 26.01 -17.90
C GLU A 8 49.26 26.85 -17.43
N ARG A 9 48.69 27.67 -18.33
CA ARG A 9 47.47 28.46 -18.05
C ARG A 9 46.28 27.57 -17.77
N GLU A 10 46.12 26.50 -18.53
CA GLU A 10 45.01 25.56 -18.40
C GLU A 10 45.16 24.75 -17.10
N THR A 11 46.37 24.28 -16.80
CA THR A 11 46.67 23.57 -15.55
C THR A 11 46.45 24.46 -14.32
N PHE A 12 46.85 25.73 -14.40
CA PHE A 12 46.62 26.71 -13.34
C PHE A 12 45.13 27.04 -13.17
N ALA A 13 44.42 27.31 -14.28
CA ALA A 13 42.98 27.57 -14.25
C ALA A 13 42.19 26.38 -13.71
N THR A 14 42.53 25.15 -14.11
CA THR A 14 41.91 23.92 -13.59
C THR A 14 42.22 23.74 -12.10
N ALA A 15 43.45 24.01 -11.65
CA ALA A 15 43.80 23.93 -10.24
C ALA A 15 43.02 24.95 -9.41
N VAL A 16 42.92 26.20 -9.88
CA VAL A 16 42.15 27.27 -9.21
C VAL A 16 40.65 26.95 -9.20
N ALA A 17 40.10 26.47 -10.32
CA ALA A 17 38.71 26.02 -10.39
C ALA A 17 38.43 24.84 -9.43
N THR A 18 39.36 23.88 -9.33
CA THR A 18 39.25 22.73 -8.41
C THR A 18 39.30 23.15 -6.94
N VAL A 19 40.06 24.22 -6.63
CA VAL A 19 40.13 24.78 -5.29
C VAL A 19 38.87 25.60 -4.98
N PHE A 20 38.33 26.33 -5.97
CA PHE A 20 37.07 27.06 -5.86
C PHE A 20 35.87 26.13 -5.65
N THR A 21 35.76 25.02 -6.40
CA THR A 21 34.67 24.04 -6.23
C THR A 21 34.74 23.23 -4.93
N ARG A 22 35.84 23.34 -4.17
CA ARG A 22 36.01 22.72 -2.86
C ARG A 22 35.83 23.72 -1.71
N ASP A 23 35.24 24.87 -2.01
CA ASP A 23 34.85 25.94 -1.07
C ASP A 23 35.98 26.44 -0.16
N ALA A 24 37.19 26.54 -0.71
CA ALA A 24 38.39 26.94 0.04
C ALA A 24 38.56 28.49 0.18
N GLY A 25 37.48 29.27 0.06
CA GLY A 25 37.49 30.73 0.29
C GLY A 25 38.32 31.53 -0.73
N LEU A 26 38.35 31.11 -2.00
CA LEU A 26 39.15 31.75 -3.04
C LEU A 26 38.35 32.89 -3.69
N ASP A 27 38.77 34.15 -3.50
CA ASP A 27 38.14 35.32 -4.15
C ASP A 27 38.58 35.41 -5.63
N PRO A 28 37.70 35.11 -6.59
CA PRO A 28 38.06 35.10 -8.01
C PRO A 28 38.27 36.52 -8.57
N THR A 29 37.87 37.57 -7.86
CA THR A 29 38.07 38.96 -8.31
C THR A 29 39.55 39.35 -8.35
N VAL A 30 40.39 38.70 -7.54
CA VAL A 30 41.85 38.91 -7.51
C VAL A 30 42.53 38.38 -8.78
N LEU A 31 41.99 37.34 -9.41
CA LEU A 31 42.55 36.75 -10.64
C LEU A 31 42.46 37.70 -11.86
N HIS A 32 41.55 38.67 -11.80
CA HIS A 32 41.28 39.61 -12.89
C HIS A 32 41.55 41.07 -12.52
N ALA A 33 42.12 41.32 -11.33
CA ALA A 33 42.52 42.65 -10.87
C ALA A 33 43.53 43.27 -11.85
N GLY A 34 43.07 44.26 -12.64
CA GLY A 34 43.88 44.96 -13.64
C GLY A 34 43.65 44.55 -15.10
N SER A 35 42.73 43.63 -15.40
CA SER A 35 42.36 43.32 -16.80
C SER A 35 41.21 44.20 -17.29
N ALA A 36 41.35 44.82 -18.46
CA ALA A 36 40.30 45.60 -19.13
C ALA A 36 39.26 44.71 -19.86
N GLY A 37 39.11 43.46 -19.43
CA GLY A 37 38.20 42.50 -20.06
C GLY A 37 36.75 42.88 -19.83
N ARG A 38 35.93 42.89 -20.90
CA ARG A 38 34.48 42.99 -20.80
C ARG A 38 33.98 41.79 -20.00
N ARG A 39 33.38 42.03 -18.83
CA ARG A 39 32.63 41.00 -18.10
C ARG A 39 31.45 40.60 -18.99
N ILE A 40 31.35 39.31 -19.24
CA ILE A 40 30.23 38.67 -19.92
C ILE A 40 29.56 37.83 -18.85
N ASP A 41 28.25 37.95 -18.74
CA ASP A 41 27.48 37.08 -17.85
C ASP A 41 27.74 35.64 -18.28
N LEU A 42 27.96 34.78 -17.30
CA LEU A 42 28.02 33.35 -17.58
C LEU A 42 26.65 32.94 -18.13
N PRO A 43 26.60 32.10 -19.17
CA PRO A 43 25.32 31.56 -19.61
C PRO A 43 24.64 30.87 -18.43
N THR A 44 23.33 31.10 -18.29
CA THR A 44 22.46 30.28 -17.45
C THR A 44 22.69 28.81 -17.78
N TYR A 45 22.48 27.90 -16.82
CA TYR A 45 22.76 26.48 -17.00
C TYR A 45 22.20 25.99 -18.37
N PRO A 46 23.05 25.42 -19.25
CA PRO A 46 22.63 25.00 -20.57
C PRO A 46 21.86 23.68 -20.46
N PHE A 47 20.57 23.76 -20.14
CA PHE A 47 19.67 22.60 -20.02
C PHE A 47 19.89 21.58 -21.15
N GLN A 48 20.15 20.33 -20.79
CA GLN A 48 20.30 19.19 -21.68
C GLN A 48 18.92 18.66 -22.08
N ARG A 49 18.23 19.46 -22.89
CA ARG A 49 16.82 19.20 -23.20
C ARG A 49 16.64 17.97 -24.08
N ASN A 50 15.78 17.07 -23.62
CA ASN A 50 15.28 15.92 -24.38
C ASN A 50 13.82 16.16 -24.78
N ARG A 51 13.37 15.47 -25.84
CA ARG A 51 12.00 15.59 -26.34
C ARG A 51 11.02 14.72 -25.55
N TYR A 52 9.95 15.33 -25.06
CA TYR A 52 8.82 14.71 -24.37
C TYR A 52 7.48 15.22 -24.94
N TRP A 53 6.87 14.46 -25.85
CA TRP A 53 5.55 14.78 -26.42
C TRP A 53 4.80 13.50 -26.76
N LEU A 54 3.49 13.46 -26.51
CA LEU A 54 2.64 12.30 -26.76
C LEU A 54 2.55 12.02 -28.28
N ASP A 55 2.83 10.79 -28.69
CA ASP A 55 2.70 10.34 -30.09
C ASP A 55 1.48 9.42 -30.23
N PRO A 56 0.38 9.86 -30.86
CA PRO A 56 -0.83 9.07 -31.00
C PRO A 56 -0.67 7.85 -31.92
N THR A 57 0.37 7.78 -32.76
CA THR A 57 0.51 6.72 -33.79
C THR A 57 1.28 5.48 -33.33
N ARG A 58 2.09 5.59 -32.27
CA ARG A 58 2.92 4.47 -31.77
C ARG A 58 2.15 3.51 -30.85
N THR A 59 1.09 4.00 -30.22
CA THR A 59 0.29 3.26 -29.22
C THR A 59 -0.62 2.19 -29.85
N ALA A 60 -0.96 2.32 -31.14
CA ALA A 60 -1.83 1.38 -31.85
C ALA A 60 -1.10 0.14 -32.42
N ARG A 61 0.23 0.15 -32.50
CA ARG A 61 1.01 -0.93 -33.14
C ARG A 61 1.41 -2.06 -32.21
N THR A 62 1.51 -1.82 -30.91
CA THR A 62 1.85 -2.85 -29.91
C THR A 62 0.71 -3.83 -29.65
N SER A 63 -0.53 -3.48 -29.99
CA SER A 63 -1.72 -4.31 -29.78
C SER A 63 -1.95 -5.37 -30.85
N ALA A 64 -1.22 -5.31 -31.98
CA ALA A 64 -1.50 -6.11 -33.17
C ALA A 64 -0.50 -7.25 -33.45
N GLU A 65 0.60 -7.35 -32.69
CA GLU A 65 1.66 -8.35 -32.94
C GLU A 65 1.63 -9.59 -32.01
N GLU A 66 0.73 -9.65 -31.02
CA GLU A 66 0.64 -10.82 -30.11
C GLU A 66 -0.39 -11.89 -30.51
N THR A 67 -1.13 -11.71 -31.60
CA THR A 67 -2.08 -12.73 -32.09
C THR A 67 -1.56 -13.44 -33.33
N GLY A 68 -0.80 -14.52 -33.14
CA GLY A 68 -0.55 -15.46 -34.23
C GLY A 68 0.45 -16.59 -33.92
N SER A 69 -0.04 -17.73 -33.42
CA SER A 69 0.25 -19.06 -34.00
C SER A 69 -0.33 -20.18 -33.13
N SER A 70 -1.17 -20.99 -33.76
CA SER A 70 -1.80 -22.22 -33.28
C SER A 70 -0.82 -23.37 -32.99
N THR A 71 -1.12 -24.17 -31.98
CA THR A 71 -1.27 -25.64 -32.13
C THR A 71 -2.09 -26.18 -30.97
N ASP A 72 -3.22 -26.78 -31.32
CA ASP A 72 -4.19 -27.42 -30.45
C ASP A 72 -3.92 -28.94 -30.35
N GLU A 73 -4.55 -29.59 -29.37
CA GLU A 73 -4.73 -31.06 -29.21
C GLU A 73 -3.81 -31.90 -28.29
N GLN A 74 -3.03 -31.32 -27.36
CA GLN A 74 -2.42 -32.14 -26.28
C GLN A 74 -2.61 -31.60 -24.84
N ALA A 75 -3.30 -30.49 -24.65
CA ALA A 75 -3.36 -29.79 -23.36
C ALA A 75 -4.43 -30.28 -22.37
N THR A 76 -5.26 -31.26 -22.71
CA THR A 76 -6.43 -31.60 -21.89
C THR A 76 -6.10 -32.48 -20.68
N GLU A 77 -4.93 -33.12 -20.62
CA GLU A 77 -4.53 -34.00 -19.51
C GLU A 77 -3.55 -33.38 -18.51
N GLN A 78 -2.69 -32.41 -18.90
CA GLN A 78 -1.75 -31.76 -17.97
C GLN A 78 -2.35 -30.64 -17.11
N GLY A 79 -3.43 -29.95 -17.53
CA GLY A 79 -4.06 -28.88 -16.73
C GLY A 79 -4.76 -29.37 -15.45
N ARG A 80 -5.09 -30.66 -15.38
CA ARG A 80 -5.93 -31.27 -14.31
C ARG A 80 -5.15 -31.64 -13.03
N SER A 81 -3.81 -31.56 -13.07
CA SER A 81 -2.91 -31.88 -11.95
C SER A 81 -2.35 -30.65 -11.23
N ALA A 82 -2.72 -29.44 -11.65
CA ALA A 82 -2.06 -28.19 -11.23
C ALA A 82 -2.76 -27.42 -10.09
N THR A 83 -4.03 -27.71 -9.76
CA THR A 83 -4.81 -26.99 -8.71
C THR A 83 -4.46 -27.40 -7.27
N THR A 84 -3.79 -28.54 -7.08
CA THR A 84 -3.36 -29.07 -5.76
C THR A 84 -2.36 -28.19 -5.02
N GLY A 85 -1.71 -27.22 -5.68
CA GLY A 85 -0.72 -26.32 -5.08
C GLY A 85 -1.26 -24.95 -4.61
N LEU A 86 -2.53 -24.64 -4.88
CA LEU A 86 -3.09 -23.30 -4.65
C LEU A 86 -3.98 -23.21 -3.40
N CYS A 87 -4.44 -24.35 -2.88
CA CYS A 87 -5.44 -24.40 -1.83
C CYS A 87 -4.81 -24.64 -0.44
N TYR A 88 -5.14 -23.76 0.50
CA TYR A 88 -4.72 -23.82 1.90
C TYR A 88 -5.90 -23.62 2.83
N ARG A 89 -5.68 -23.87 4.13
CA ARG A 89 -6.67 -23.62 5.18
C ARG A 89 -6.00 -23.25 6.48
N VAL A 90 -6.78 -22.61 7.36
CA VAL A 90 -6.38 -22.42 8.76
C VAL A 90 -6.63 -23.72 9.52
N ALA A 91 -5.63 -24.15 10.29
CA ALA A 91 -5.69 -25.29 11.20
C ALA A 91 -5.24 -24.85 12.60
N TRP A 92 -5.93 -25.36 13.60
CA TRP A 92 -5.59 -25.18 15.01
C TRP A 92 -4.95 -26.47 15.51
N GLN A 93 -3.65 -26.41 15.81
CA GLN A 93 -2.87 -27.59 16.22
C GLN A 93 -2.55 -27.49 17.70
N PRO A 94 -2.60 -28.59 18.48
CA PRO A 94 -2.15 -28.56 19.87
C PRO A 94 -0.72 -28.05 19.97
N ALA A 95 -0.47 -27.10 20.87
CA ALA A 95 0.87 -26.58 21.12
C ALA A 95 1.78 -27.73 21.60
N VAL A 96 3.02 -27.77 21.10
CA VAL A 96 4.02 -28.68 21.66
C VAL A 96 4.36 -28.18 23.06
N ALA A 97 4.11 -29.00 24.07
CA ALA A 97 4.28 -28.61 25.47
C ALA A 97 5.75 -28.27 25.76
N ASP A 98 6.09 -26.98 25.81
CA ASP A 98 7.29 -26.56 26.51
C ASP A 98 7.01 -26.57 28.02
N ARG A 99 7.86 -27.30 28.76
CA ARG A 99 7.70 -27.57 30.20
C ARG A 99 8.40 -26.52 31.06
N GLY A 100 8.78 -25.38 30.49
CA GLY A 100 9.20 -24.22 31.26
C GLY A 100 7.99 -23.62 31.96
N ASP A 101 8.09 -23.34 33.26
CA ASP A 101 7.22 -22.37 33.92
C ASP A 101 7.93 -21.02 33.83
N PRO A 102 7.71 -20.23 32.75
CA PRO A 102 8.40 -18.96 32.56
C PRO A 102 8.07 -18.05 33.75
N ARG A 103 9.08 -17.69 34.53
CA ARG A 103 8.92 -16.68 35.57
C ARG A 103 8.85 -15.32 34.89
N PRO A 104 7.75 -14.55 35.01
CA PRO A 104 7.69 -13.20 34.49
C PRO A 104 8.76 -12.36 35.19
N ALA A 105 9.64 -11.75 34.40
CA ALA A 105 10.37 -10.57 34.80
C ALA A 105 9.75 -9.40 34.04
N GLY A 106 9.07 -8.48 34.73
CA GLY A 106 8.57 -7.24 34.14
C GLY A 106 7.17 -6.80 34.58
N ARG A 107 6.81 -5.59 34.15
CA ARG A 107 5.53 -4.92 34.38
C ARG A 107 4.50 -5.33 33.30
N VAL A 108 3.24 -5.48 33.67
CA VAL A 108 2.13 -5.74 32.73
C VAL A 108 1.11 -4.62 32.85
N LEU A 109 0.91 -3.90 31.76
CA LEU A 109 -0.20 -2.97 31.59
C LEU A 109 -1.41 -3.76 31.05
N LEU A 110 -2.42 -3.97 31.90
CA LEU A 110 -3.62 -4.72 31.56
C LEU A 110 -4.76 -3.76 31.21
N LEU A 111 -5.14 -3.71 29.94
CA LEU A 111 -6.24 -2.90 29.43
C LEU A 111 -7.50 -3.76 29.33
N ALA A 112 -8.60 -3.35 29.96
CA ALA A 112 -9.82 -4.16 29.99
C ALA A 112 -11.09 -3.30 30.08
N PRO A 113 -12.24 -3.78 29.58
CA PRO A 113 -13.53 -3.11 29.77
C PRO A 113 -13.94 -3.12 31.24
N ALA A 114 -14.79 -2.17 31.65
CA ALA A 114 -15.20 -1.99 33.04
C ALA A 114 -15.80 -3.27 33.66
N GLU A 115 -16.66 -3.98 32.91
CA GLU A 115 -17.28 -5.24 33.33
C GLU A 115 -16.28 -6.34 33.70
N ASP A 116 -15.11 -6.36 33.07
CA ASP A 116 -14.08 -7.37 33.31
C ASP A 116 -13.17 -7.03 34.49
N THR A 117 -13.25 -5.81 35.01
CA THR A 117 -12.47 -5.34 36.17
C THR A 117 -13.18 -5.51 37.51
N ALA A 118 -14.41 -6.03 37.51
CA ALA A 118 -15.10 -6.46 38.72
C ALA A 118 -14.36 -7.63 39.40
N ASP A 119 -14.65 -7.90 40.69
CA ASP A 119 -13.93 -8.92 41.48
C ASP A 119 -14.00 -10.35 40.92
N SER A 120 -15.06 -10.65 40.18
CA SER A 120 -15.27 -11.91 39.45
C SER A 120 -14.95 -11.83 37.96
N GLY A 121 -14.50 -10.67 37.48
CA GLY A 121 -14.23 -10.40 36.08
C GLY A 121 -12.92 -11.04 35.59
N LEU A 122 -12.83 -11.24 34.28
CA LEU A 122 -11.69 -11.92 33.65
C LEU A 122 -10.38 -11.15 33.84
N ALA A 123 -10.41 -9.82 33.76
CA ALA A 123 -9.21 -8.99 33.94
C ALA A 123 -8.65 -9.14 35.35
N THR A 124 -9.52 -9.15 36.37
CA THR A 124 -9.13 -9.39 37.76
C THR A 124 -8.54 -10.78 37.95
N ALA A 125 -9.12 -11.82 37.33
CA ALA A 125 -8.58 -13.17 37.38
C ALA A 125 -7.20 -13.28 36.73
N ILE A 126 -7.02 -12.68 35.54
CA ILE A 126 -5.73 -12.61 34.83
C ILE A 126 -4.68 -11.85 35.64
N ALA A 127 -5.04 -10.69 36.20
CA ALA A 127 -4.15 -9.91 37.06
C ALA A 127 -3.66 -10.72 38.26
N ARG A 128 -4.56 -11.43 38.96
CA ARG A 128 -4.20 -12.29 40.09
C ARG A 128 -3.23 -13.40 39.69
N GLU A 129 -3.48 -14.11 38.59
CA GLU A 129 -2.60 -15.18 38.11
C GLU A 129 -1.22 -14.64 37.69
N LEU A 130 -1.17 -13.47 37.02
CA LEU A 130 0.08 -12.80 36.67
C LEU A 130 0.87 -12.37 37.92
N THR A 131 0.21 -11.82 38.94
CA THR A 131 0.84 -11.46 40.22
C THR A 131 1.36 -12.68 40.97
N VAL A 132 0.61 -13.80 40.98
CA VAL A 132 1.07 -15.07 41.57
C VAL A 132 2.38 -15.55 40.94
N ARG A 133 2.56 -15.30 39.64
CA ARG A 133 3.79 -15.63 38.92
C ARG A 133 4.90 -14.60 39.12
N GLY A 134 4.62 -13.44 39.72
CA GLY A 134 5.62 -12.42 40.05
C GLY A 134 5.63 -11.20 39.13
N ALA A 135 4.61 -11.01 38.29
CA ALA A 135 4.47 -9.80 37.48
C ALA A 135 3.87 -8.63 38.30
N GLU A 136 4.36 -7.42 38.07
CA GLU A 136 3.72 -6.19 38.55
C GLU A 136 2.60 -5.82 37.56
N VAL A 137 1.33 -5.91 37.98
CA VAL A 137 0.19 -5.68 37.08
C VAL A 137 -0.48 -4.34 37.41
N ARG A 138 -0.60 -3.49 36.40
CA ARG A 138 -1.42 -2.26 36.47
C ARG A 138 -2.61 -2.42 35.53
N THR A 139 -3.81 -2.45 36.10
CA THR A 139 -5.05 -2.55 35.33
C THR A 139 -5.60 -1.17 35.01
N VAL A 140 -5.95 -0.94 33.74
CA VAL A 140 -6.59 0.27 33.25
C VAL A 140 -7.93 -0.11 32.64
N VAL A 141 -8.98 0.58 33.09
CA VAL A 141 -10.32 0.43 32.53
C VAL A 141 -10.39 1.23 31.23
N VAL A 142 -10.72 0.56 30.13
CA VAL A 142 -10.94 1.17 28.82
C VAL A 142 -12.45 1.30 28.59
N PRO A 143 -13.03 2.51 28.59
CA PRO A 143 -14.45 2.69 28.29
C PRO A 143 -14.74 2.36 26.83
N VAL A 144 -15.84 1.64 26.57
CA VAL A 144 -16.31 1.34 25.21
C VAL A 144 -16.74 2.62 24.51
N GLY A 145 -16.46 2.76 23.21
CA GLY A 145 -16.77 3.95 22.43
C GLY A 145 -15.85 5.15 22.69
N SER A 146 -14.69 4.93 23.33
CA SER A 146 -13.71 6.01 23.56
C SER A 146 -12.94 6.31 22.28
N GLY A 147 -13.00 7.57 21.83
CA GLY A 147 -12.16 8.04 20.73
C GLY A 147 -10.67 8.10 21.10
N ARG A 148 -9.81 8.20 20.07
CA ARG A 148 -8.34 8.24 20.20
C ARG A 148 -7.85 9.22 21.27
N GLU A 149 -8.34 10.46 21.26
CA GLU A 149 -7.90 11.52 22.19
C GLU A 149 -8.15 11.15 23.66
N ALA A 150 -9.34 10.63 23.98
CA ALA A 150 -9.67 10.20 25.33
C ALA A 150 -8.81 9.01 25.80
N LEU A 151 -8.47 8.09 24.88
CA LEU A 151 -7.58 6.97 25.16
C LEU A 151 -6.13 7.42 25.38
N VAL A 152 -5.67 8.42 24.63
CA VAL A 152 -4.34 9.03 24.81
C VAL A 152 -4.24 9.69 26.18
N ASP A 153 -5.23 10.48 26.59
CA ASP A 153 -5.24 11.11 27.91
C ASP A 153 -5.29 10.08 29.04
N LEU A 154 -6.07 9.01 28.86
CA LEU A 154 -6.11 7.88 29.78
C LEU A 154 -4.74 7.21 29.94
N LEU A 155 -4.04 6.95 28.83
CA LEU A 155 -2.70 6.33 28.87
C LEU A 155 -1.67 7.26 29.51
N ARG A 156 -1.70 8.57 29.22
CA ARG A 156 -0.81 9.56 29.85
C ARG A 156 -1.04 9.69 31.35
N ALA A 157 -2.29 9.60 31.81
CA ALA A 157 -2.62 9.64 33.24
C ALA A 157 -2.13 8.39 34.00
N VAL A 158 -1.88 7.30 33.29
CA VAL A 158 -1.40 6.02 33.82
C VAL A 158 0.13 5.93 33.78
N ASP A 159 0.80 6.78 33.00
CA ASP A 159 2.25 6.83 32.97
C ASP A 159 2.79 7.67 34.15
N ASP A 160 3.38 7.01 35.15
CA ASP A 160 3.88 7.68 36.37
C ASP A 160 5.25 8.38 36.14
N GLY A 161 5.75 8.43 34.90
CA GLY A 161 7.04 9.05 34.56
C GLY A 161 8.26 8.20 34.94
N ASP A 162 8.07 6.92 35.23
CA ASP A 162 9.14 5.98 35.59
C ASP A 162 9.85 5.48 34.33
N SER A 163 11.12 5.84 34.16
CA SER A 163 11.89 5.62 32.93
C SER A 163 12.32 4.16 32.68
N ASP A 164 12.14 3.24 33.64
CA ASP A 164 12.48 1.83 33.45
C ASP A 164 11.28 1.04 32.89
N THR A 165 11.03 1.20 31.59
CA THR A 165 10.01 0.45 30.85
C THR A 165 10.49 -0.94 30.41
N ARG A 166 11.71 -1.34 30.74
CA ARG A 166 12.32 -2.60 30.27
C ARG A 166 11.53 -3.81 30.77
N GLY A 167 11.11 -4.64 29.84
CA GLY A 167 10.31 -5.85 30.13
C GLY A 167 8.80 -5.59 30.31
N THR A 168 8.32 -4.37 30.05
CA THR A 168 6.89 -4.07 30.07
C THR A 168 6.16 -4.80 28.95
N ARG A 169 4.95 -5.32 29.23
CA ARG A 169 4.03 -5.91 28.25
C ARG A 169 2.68 -5.21 28.33
N VAL A 170 2.04 -5.01 27.19
CA VAL A 170 0.66 -4.52 27.12
C VAL A 170 -0.24 -5.70 26.81
N LEU A 171 -1.20 -5.98 27.68
CA LEU A 171 -2.21 -6.99 27.47
C LEU A 171 -3.58 -6.31 27.38
N TRP A 172 -4.21 -6.39 26.22
CA TRP A 172 -5.56 -5.88 26.02
C TRP A 172 -6.56 -7.04 25.99
N ILE A 173 -7.56 -6.97 26.88
CA ILE A 173 -8.75 -7.83 26.85
C ILE A 173 -9.84 -7.08 26.08
N ALA A 174 -10.20 -7.60 24.92
CA ALA A 174 -11.28 -7.03 24.12
C ALA A 174 -12.63 -7.20 24.83
N PRO A 175 -13.55 -6.23 24.67
CA PRO A 175 -14.93 -6.38 25.13
C PRO A 175 -15.62 -7.56 24.42
N ALA A 176 -16.72 -8.04 24.99
CA ALA A 176 -17.46 -9.18 24.43
C ALA A 176 -18.02 -8.89 23.02
N GLU A 177 -18.41 -7.64 22.79
CA GLU A 177 -18.93 -7.12 21.52
C GLU A 177 -18.00 -6.00 21.02
N PRO A 178 -16.82 -6.34 20.47
CA PRO A 178 -15.85 -5.33 20.09
C PRO A 178 -16.28 -4.56 18.84
N ASP A 179 -16.00 -3.26 18.87
CA ASP A 179 -16.07 -2.40 17.70
C ASP A 179 -14.68 -2.28 17.05
N THR A 180 -14.65 -2.28 15.72
CA THR A 180 -13.39 -2.26 14.97
C THR A 180 -12.75 -0.88 14.98
N ALA A 181 -13.53 0.20 14.95
CA ALA A 181 -13.01 1.56 15.00
C ALA A 181 -12.43 1.88 16.38
N ASP A 182 -13.10 1.44 17.46
CA ASP A 182 -12.56 1.54 18.82
C ASP A 182 -11.23 0.79 18.98
N ALA A 183 -11.13 -0.40 18.38
CA ALA A 183 -9.91 -1.19 18.39
C ALA A 183 -8.74 -0.49 17.69
N VAL A 184 -9.02 0.11 16.51
CA VAL A 184 -8.04 0.92 15.77
C VAL A 184 -7.62 2.13 16.60
N ALA A 185 -8.58 2.85 17.21
CA ALA A 185 -8.30 4.00 18.05
C ALA A 185 -7.42 3.65 19.27
N LEU A 186 -7.62 2.48 19.88
CA LEU A 186 -6.77 2.00 20.97
C LEU A 186 -5.35 1.69 20.51
N VAL A 187 -5.18 1.03 19.36
CA VAL A 187 -3.86 0.76 18.79
C VAL A 187 -3.14 2.08 18.44
N GLN A 188 -3.85 3.06 17.89
CA GLN A 188 -3.33 4.41 17.64
C GLN A 188 -2.89 5.11 18.93
N ALA A 189 -3.74 5.07 19.97
CA ALA A 189 -3.43 5.69 21.26
C ALA A 189 -2.21 5.03 21.94
N LEU A 190 -2.07 3.71 21.82
CA LEU A 190 -0.90 2.98 22.32
C LEU A 190 0.39 3.31 21.54
N SER A 191 0.29 3.57 20.24
CA SER A 191 1.44 4.05 19.45
C SER A 191 1.87 5.45 19.88
N GLU A 192 0.92 6.32 20.21
CA GLU A 192 1.15 7.73 20.55
C GLU A 192 1.61 7.94 22.00
N ALA A 193 0.94 7.30 22.96
CA ALA A 193 1.12 7.55 24.39
C ALA A 193 1.30 6.26 25.22
N GLY A 194 1.31 5.10 24.58
CA GLY A 194 1.54 3.83 25.25
C GLY A 194 3.03 3.54 25.48
N PRO A 195 3.35 2.60 26.40
CA PRO A 195 4.72 2.15 26.60
C PRO A 195 5.27 1.47 25.34
N ASP A 196 6.58 1.57 25.12
CA ASP A 196 7.28 0.84 24.05
C ASP A 196 7.40 -0.66 24.37
N ALA A 197 6.27 -1.35 24.30
CA ALA A 197 6.08 -2.70 24.82
C ALA A 197 5.26 -3.57 23.86
N PRO A 198 5.47 -4.90 23.84
CA PRO A 198 4.67 -5.80 23.02
C PRO A 198 3.19 -5.82 23.43
N LEU A 199 2.31 -5.54 22.48
CA LEU A 199 0.85 -5.58 22.59
C LEU A 199 0.30 -6.99 22.29
N TRP A 200 -0.40 -7.56 23.26
CA TRP A 200 -1.21 -8.76 23.10
C TRP A 200 -2.68 -8.42 23.06
N ILE A 201 -3.38 -8.83 22.02
CA ILE A 201 -4.83 -8.68 21.90
C ILE A 201 -5.48 -10.00 22.29
N THR A 202 -6.32 -9.97 23.32
CA THR A 202 -7.03 -11.14 23.84
C THR A 202 -8.51 -11.03 23.53
N THR A 203 -9.02 -11.99 22.77
CA THR A 203 -10.43 -12.08 22.37
C THR A 203 -11.15 -13.22 23.08
N ARG A 204 -12.48 -13.26 22.96
CA ARG A 204 -13.32 -14.37 23.41
C ARG A 204 -14.09 -14.96 22.26
N GLU A 205 -13.95 -16.26 22.04
CA GLU A 205 -14.62 -17.03 20.99
C GLU A 205 -14.53 -16.37 19.60
N ALA A 206 -13.47 -15.61 19.32
CA ALA A 206 -13.27 -14.97 18.02
C ALA A 206 -12.90 -15.96 16.91
N VAL A 207 -12.45 -17.15 17.30
CA VAL A 207 -11.98 -18.20 16.39
C VAL A 207 -12.59 -19.55 16.78
N ALA A 208 -12.87 -20.38 15.78
CA ALA A 208 -13.21 -21.78 16.01
C ALA A 208 -11.93 -22.62 16.07
N ALA A 209 -11.40 -22.83 17.28
CA ALA A 209 -10.23 -23.69 17.50
C ALA A 209 -10.59 -25.18 17.36
N ARG A 210 -11.89 -25.50 17.49
CA ARG A 210 -12.45 -26.85 17.35
C ARG A 210 -13.62 -26.84 16.36
N PRO A 211 -13.91 -27.98 15.70
CA PRO A 211 -14.96 -28.04 14.68
C PRO A 211 -16.39 -27.74 15.16
N ASP A 212 -16.65 -27.85 16.47
CA ASP A 212 -17.96 -27.62 17.09
C ASP A 212 -18.13 -26.20 17.64
N GLU A 213 -17.13 -25.33 17.48
CA GLU A 213 -17.17 -23.94 17.91
C GLU A 213 -17.73 -23.04 16.81
N THR A 214 -18.45 -21.99 17.21
CA THR A 214 -18.92 -20.93 16.31
C THR A 214 -18.17 -19.65 16.65
N PRO A 215 -17.39 -19.06 15.72
CA PRO A 215 -16.65 -17.85 15.99
C PRO A 215 -17.56 -16.61 16.02
N SER A 216 -17.23 -15.66 16.89
CA SER A 216 -17.79 -14.30 16.89
C SER A 216 -17.32 -13.54 15.65
N VAL A 217 -18.27 -13.02 14.86
CA VAL A 217 -17.97 -12.19 13.69
C VAL A 217 -17.19 -10.93 14.07
N ARG A 218 -17.58 -10.26 15.17
CA ARG A 218 -16.87 -9.07 15.69
C ARG A 218 -15.52 -9.41 16.30
N GLY A 219 -15.42 -10.53 17.01
CA GLY A 219 -14.13 -11.03 17.49
C GLY A 219 -13.16 -11.32 16.34
N ALA A 220 -13.65 -11.91 15.25
CA ALA A 220 -12.85 -12.18 14.06
C ALA A 220 -12.36 -10.90 13.36
N GLN A 221 -13.12 -9.80 13.41
CA GLN A 221 -12.65 -8.49 12.92
C GLN A 221 -11.37 -8.06 13.63
N LEU A 222 -11.31 -8.20 14.95
CA LEU A 222 -10.10 -7.88 15.73
C LEU A 222 -8.91 -8.76 15.35
N TRP A 223 -9.15 -10.04 15.04
CA TRP A 223 -8.09 -10.92 14.52
C TRP A 223 -7.54 -10.41 13.19
N GLY A 224 -8.40 -9.92 12.29
CA GLY A 224 -8.00 -9.27 11.04
C GLY A 224 -7.15 -8.01 11.28
N VAL A 225 -7.59 -7.10 12.17
CA VAL A 225 -6.79 -5.93 12.59
C VAL A 225 -5.44 -6.36 13.15
N GLY A 226 -5.44 -7.39 13.99
CA GLY A 226 -4.23 -7.93 14.61
C GLY A 226 -3.20 -8.50 13.62
N GLN A 227 -3.64 -9.06 12.48
CA GLN A 227 -2.72 -9.50 11.43
C GLN A 227 -2.00 -8.32 10.80
N VAL A 228 -2.70 -7.21 10.56
CA VAL A 228 -2.09 -5.99 9.99
C VAL A 228 -1.22 -5.28 11.03
N ALA A 229 -1.64 -5.25 12.29
CA ALA A 229 -0.83 -4.75 13.39
C ALA A 229 0.50 -5.51 13.54
N ALA A 230 0.53 -6.81 13.24
CA ALA A 230 1.75 -7.60 13.24
C ALA A 230 2.79 -7.10 12.21
N LEU A 231 2.32 -6.55 11.08
CA LEU A 231 3.16 -6.00 10.03
C LEU A 231 3.59 -4.56 10.33
N GLU A 232 2.69 -3.75 10.90
CA GLU A 232 2.92 -2.31 11.05
C GLU A 232 3.58 -1.89 12.38
N LEU A 233 3.29 -2.61 13.48
CA LEU A 233 3.81 -2.27 14.81
C LEU A 233 5.19 -2.88 15.10
N GLY A 234 5.67 -3.79 14.24
CA GLY A 234 7.00 -4.39 14.35
C GLY A 234 7.31 -4.97 15.74
N ARG A 235 8.28 -4.37 16.45
CA ARG A 235 8.69 -4.84 17.79
C ARG A 235 7.62 -4.64 18.87
N ARG A 236 6.67 -3.72 18.66
CA ARG A 236 5.54 -3.46 19.57
C ARG A 236 4.40 -4.45 19.43
N TRP A 237 4.43 -5.36 18.46
CA TRP A 237 3.40 -6.41 18.36
C TRP A 237 3.78 -7.66 19.15
N GLY A 238 2.93 -8.06 20.10
CA GLY A 238 3.11 -9.24 20.95
C GLY A 238 2.44 -10.49 20.39
N GLY A 239 1.15 -10.41 20.07
CA GLY A 239 0.40 -11.55 19.54
C GLY A 239 -1.12 -11.45 19.67
N LEU A 240 -1.80 -12.50 19.22
CA LEU A 240 -3.24 -12.73 19.31
C LEU A 240 -3.52 -13.95 20.17
N ALA A 241 -4.44 -13.80 21.13
CA ALA A 241 -4.87 -14.89 21.99
C ALA A 241 -6.40 -14.96 22.04
N ASP A 242 -6.98 -16.16 22.00
CA ASP A 242 -8.43 -16.35 22.13
C ASP A 242 -8.80 -17.27 23.30
N LEU A 243 -9.82 -16.88 24.05
CA LEU A 243 -10.33 -17.58 25.24
C LEU A 243 -11.78 -18.02 25.04
N PRO A 244 -12.25 -19.07 25.75
CA PRO A 244 -13.68 -19.38 25.79
C PRO A 244 -14.43 -18.32 26.60
N VAL A 245 -15.75 -18.21 26.42
CA VAL A 245 -16.58 -17.31 27.24
C VAL A 245 -16.46 -17.61 28.74
N SER A 246 -16.39 -18.90 29.11
CA SER A 246 -16.20 -19.35 30.48
C SER A 246 -14.76 -19.81 30.72
N VAL A 247 -13.99 -19.03 31.47
CA VAL A 247 -12.57 -19.30 31.74
C VAL A 247 -12.42 -20.01 33.09
N SER A 248 -12.05 -21.29 33.06
CA SER A 248 -11.68 -22.03 34.27
C SER A 248 -10.25 -21.70 34.73
N SER A 249 -9.91 -21.98 35.99
CA SER A 249 -8.55 -21.77 36.49
C SER A 249 -7.48 -22.55 35.71
N ALA A 250 -7.84 -23.69 35.10
CA ALA A 250 -6.92 -24.45 34.26
C ALA A 250 -6.65 -23.73 32.92
N VAL A 251 -7.70 -23.20 32.29
CA VAL A 251 -7.58 -22.37 31.07
C VAL A 251 -6.77 -21.11 31.35
N LEU A 252 -7.04 -20.45 32.48
CA LEU A 252 -6.32 -19.25 32.91
C LEU A 252 -4.81 -19.50 33.08
N ARG A 253 -4.43 -20.58 33.77
CA ARG A 253 -3.01 -20.96 33.92
C ARG A 253 -2.34 -21.28 32.59
N ALA A 254 -3.05 -21.98 31.69
CA ALA A 254 -2.53 -22.29 30.36
C ALA A 254 -2.35 -21.03 29.51
N PHE A 255 -3.30 -20.09 29.59
CA PHE A 255 -3.22 -18.79 28.92
C PHE A 255 -2.03 -17.97 29.40
N VAL A 256 -1.89 -17.76 30.71
CA VAL A 256 -0.77 -16.99 31.27
C VAL A 256 0.57 -17.69 30.99
N GLY A 257 0.62 -19.02 31.07
CA GLY A 257 1.81 -19.80 30.69
C GLY A 257 2.21 -19.57 29.23
N ALA A 258 1.26 -19.67 28.29
CA ALA A 258 1.50 -19.43 26.86
C ALA A 258 1.93 -17.99 26.57
N LEU A 259 1.29 -17.00 27.20
CA LEU A 259 1.62 -15.58 27.08
C LEU A 259 3.07 -15.27 27.50
N LEU A 260 3.54 -15.94 28.56
CA LEU A 260 4.86 -15.71 29.16
C LEU A 260 5.98 -16.56 28.53
N ALA A 261 5.66 -17.65 27.84
CA ALA A 261 6.66 -18.56 27.27
C ALA A 261 7.61 -17.87 26.26
N GLY A 262 7.20 -16.74 25.66
CA GLY A 262 8.06 -15.92 24.80
C GLY A 262 8.54 -16.63 23.53
N GLY A 263 7.86 -17.72 23.15
CA GLY A 263 8.14 -18.47 21.93
C GLY A 263 7.66 -17.73 20.66
N GLU A 264 7.96 -18.33 19.51
CA GLU A 264 7.56 -17.80 18.20
C GLU A 264 6.05 -17.99 17.91
N ASP A 265 5.37 -18.76 18.76
CA ASP A 265 3.91 -18.95 18.72
C ASP A 265 3.20 -17.77 19.37
N ASN A 266 2.78 -16.82 18.54
CA ASN A 266 2.08 -15.60 18.94
C ASN A 266 0.64 -15.51 18.42
N GLN A 267 0.08 -16.61 17.92
CA GLN A 267 -1.32 -16.71 17.54
C GLN A 267 -1.88 -18.02 18.08
N PHE A 268 -2.62 -17.96 19.20
CA PHE A 268 -3.11 -19.16 19.86
C PHE A 268 -4.51 -19.00 20.45
N ALA A 269 -5.21 -20.12 20.60
CA ALA A 269 -6.49 -20.22 21.30
C ALA A 269 -6.34 -21.20 22.46
N VAL A 270 -6.79 -20.80 23.65
CA VAL A 270 -6.79 -21.67 24.82
C VAL A 270 -8.19 -22.21 25.01
N ARG A 271 -8.31 -23.52 25.21
CA ARG A 271 -9.56 -24.22 25.48
C ARG A 271 -9.34 -25.17 26.68
N PRO A 272 -10.41 -25.75 27.26
CA PRO A 272 -10.25 -26.78 28.29
C PRO A 272 -9.38 -27.97 27.86
N SER A 273 -9.29 -28.25 26.55
CA SER A 273 -8.43 -29.29 25.98
C SER A 273 -6.96 -28.89 25.87
N GLY A 274 -6.59 -27.62 26.08
CA GLY A 274 -5.22 -27.13 26.02
C GLY A 274 -5.04 -25.88 25.14
N VAL A 275 -3.78 -25.54 24.88
CA VAL A 275 -3.39 -24.44 23.98
C VAL A 275 -3.34 -24.97 22.55
N HIS A 276 -3.97 -24.26 21.62
CA HIS A 276 -3.99 -24.59 20.19
C HIS A 276 -3.38 -23.42 19.42
N VAL A 277 -2.35 -23.69 18.62
CA VAL A 277 -1.65 -22.68 17.82
C VAL A 277 -2.23 -22.62 16.41
N ARG A 278 -2.34 -21.41 15.88
CA ARG A 278 -2.87 -21.16 14.53
C ARG A 278 -1.80 -21.48 13.49
N ARG A 279 -2.17 -22.25 12.46
CA ARG A 279 -1.32 -22.61 11.32
C ARG A 279 -2.06 -22.50 10.01
N VAL A 280 -1.38 -22.07 8.95
CA VAL A 280 -1.78 -22.32 7.57
C VAL A 280 -1.22 -23.69 7.17
N VAL A 281 -2.09 -24.55 6.63
CA VAL A 281 -1.71 -25.88 6.12
C VAL A 281 -2.29 -26.06 4.72
N PRO A 282 -1.67 -26.91 3.86
CA PRO A 282 -2.28 -27.29 2.60
C PRO A 282 -3.67 -27.87 2.81
N ALA A 283 -4.64 -27.45 2.00
CA ALA A 283 -5.97 -28.03 1.98
C ALA A 283 -5.98 -29.23 1.02
N PRO A 284 -6.64 -30.34 1.38
CA PRO A 284 -6.82 -31.44 0.44
C PRO A 284 -7.58 -30.93 -0.78
N ALA A 285 -7.11 -31.27 -1.99
CA ALA A 285 -7.77 -30.86 -3.22
C ALA A 285 -9.24 -31.27 -3.20
N PRO A 286 -10.16 -30.41 -3.67
CA PRO A 286 -11.55 -30.79 -3.85
C PRO A 286 -11.63 -32.05 -4.72
N ALA A 287 -12.16 -33.14 -4.17
CA ALA A 287 -12.30 -34.37 -4.95
C ALA A 287 -13.43 -34.20 -5.97
N ARG A 288 -13.07 -34.07 -7.26
CA ARG A 288 -14.06 -34.15 -8.35
C ARG A 288 -14.57 -35.58 -8.45
N THR A 289 -15.77 -35.84 -7.92
CA THR A 289 -16.54 -37.01 -8.37
C THR A 289 -17.05 -36.73 -9.77
N ALA A 290 -17.10 -37.76 -10.63
CA ALA A 290 -17.52 -37.67 -12.04
C ALA A 290 -18.95 -37.13 -12.27
N THR A 291 -19.67 -36.81 -11.21
CA THR A 291 -21.05 -36.29 -11.13
C THR A 291 -21.16 -34.84 -10.64
N THR A 292 -20.04 -34.09 -10.55
CA THR A 292 -20.05 -32.66 -10.18
C THR A 292 -20.60 -31.81 -11.34
N ALA A 293 -21.93 -31.77 -11.46
CA ALA A 293 -22.61 -30.86 -12.39
C ALA A 293 -22.40 -29.40 -11.93
N PRO A 294 -22.07 -28.45 -12.83
CA PRO A 294 -21.92 -27.05 -12.50
C PRO A 294 -23.20 -26.48 -11.87
N LEU A 295 -23.09 -25.32 -11.21
CA LEU A 295 -24.20 -24.64 -10.51
C LEU A 295 -25.47 -24.58 -11.39
N ALA A 296 -25.24 -24.44 -12.69
CA ALA A 296 -26.15 -24.36 -13.81
C ALA A 296 -26.81 -25.67 -14.33
N ALA A 297 -26.18 -26.84 -14.20
CA ALA A 297 -26.62 -28.06 -14.88
C ALA A 297 -27.48 -29.01 -14.01
N ALA A 298 -27.92 -28.54 -12.84
CA ALA A 298 -28.82 -29.32 -11.98
C ALA A 298 -30.19 -29.41 -12.66
N GLY A 299 -30.50 -30.58 -13.22
CA GLY A 299 -31.79 -30.86 -13.86
C GLY A 299 -31.80 -32.07 -14.79
N GLN A 300 -30.64 -32.63 -15.16
CA GLN A 300 -30.56 -33.83 -15.99
C GLN A 300 -29.85 -34.96 -15.23
N ASP A 301 -30.63 -35.87 -14.63
CA ASP A 301 -30.07 -37.14 -14.18
C ASP A 301 -29.73 -38.00 -15.40
N THR A 302 -28.46 -38.37 -15.54
CA THR A 302 -28.06 -39.45 -16.44
C THR A 302 -28.54 -40.79 -15.89
N GLN A 303 -29.42 -41.42 -16.65
CA GLN A 303 -30.12 -42.66 -16.39
C GLN A 303 -29.14 -43.85 -16.26
N GLY A 304 -29.04 -44.41 -15.05
CA GLY A 304 -28.42 -45.71 -14.77
C GLY A 304 -29.47 -46.63 -14.16
N ASP A 305 -29.83 -47.68 -14.89
CA ASP A 305 -30.86 -48.68 -14.61
C ASP A 305 -30.74 -49.33 -13.21
N THR A 306 -31.77 -49.19 -12.37
CA THR A 306 -32.48 -50.32 -11.71
C THR A 306 -33.73 -49.82 -10.97
N SER A 307 -34.79 -50.60 -11.08
CA SER A 307 -36.17 -50.40 -10.64
C SER A 307 -36.40 -49.77 -9.25
N GLY A 308 -37.12 -48.64 -9.23
CA GLY A 308 -37.75 -48.07 -8.03
C GLY A 308 -38.48 -46.76 -8.36
N VAL A 309 -39.82 -46.79 -8.37
CA VAL A 309 -40.68 -45.65 -8.76
C VAL A 309 -40.49 -44.47 -7.81
N VAL A 310 -40.00 -43.34 -8.32
CA VAL A 310 -40.38 -41.98 -7.89
C VAL A 310 -40.53 -41.13 -9.15
N VAL A 311 -41.74 -40.62 -9.36
CA VAL A 311 -42.07 -39.68 -10.43
C VAL A 311 -41.33 -38.36 -10.17
N ARG A 312 -40.42 -37.98 -11.06
CA ARG A 312 -39.87 -36.62 -11.15
C ARG A 312 -40.64 -35.86 -12.24
N ASP A 313 -41.14 -34.68 -11.87
CA ASP A 313 -41.94 -33.77 -12.69
C ASP A 313 -41.09 -33.12 -13.82
N ASP A 314 -41.68 -32.95 -14.99
CA ASP A 314 -41.03 -32.54 -16.25
C ASP A 314 -40.83 -31.01 -16.33
N ARG A 315 -39.88 -30.43 -15.60
CA ARG A 315 -39.26 -29.12 -15.92
C ARG A 315 -37.79 -29.07 -15.46
N PRO A 316 -36.84 -28.49 -16.22
CA PRO A 316 -35.46 -28.35 -15.76
C PRO A 316 -35.43 -27.45 -14.51
N SER A 317 -34.78 -27.87 -13.43
CA SER A 317 -34.65 -27.07 -12.20
C SER A 317 -33.77 -25.84 -12.43
N ALA A 318 -34.43 -24.74 -12.79
CA ALA A 318 -33.84 -23.52 -13.33
C ALA A 318 -34.01 -22.34 -12.35
N GLY A 319 -33.37 -22.43 -11.18
CA GLY A 319 -33.44 -21.43 -10.11
C GLY A 319 -32.61 -20.15 -10.34
N THR A 320 -32.74 -19.19 -9.44
CA THR A 320 -32.06 -17.88 -9.48
C THR A 320 -30.75 -17.91 -8.72
N VAL A 321 -29.67 -17.40 -9.34
CA VAL A 321 -28.38 -17.13 -8.67
C VAL A 321 -28.23 -15.63 -8.43
N LEU A 322 -28.19 -15.22 -7.16
CA LEU A 322 -27.95 -13.84 -6.75
C LEU A 322 -26.44 -13.57 -6.64
N ILE A 323 -25.97 -12.55 -7.36
CA ILE A 323 -24.57 -12.10 -7.31
C ILE A 323 -24.52 -10.62 -6.90
N THR A 324 -24.10 -10.34 -5.67
CA THR A 324 -23.89 -8.95 -5.22
C THR A 324 -22.50 -8.47 -5.64
N GLY A 325 -22.40 -7.22 -6.10
CA GLY A 325 -21.22 -6.79 -6.85
C GLY A 325 -21.16 -7.47 -8.22
N GLY A 326 -22.30 -7.97 -8.74
CA GLY A 326 -22.39 -8.79 -9.95
C GLY A 326 -21.97 -8.08 -11.23
N THR A 327 -22.02 -6.74 -11.24
CA THR A 327 -21.53 -5.90 -12.34
C THR A 327 -20.08 -5.40 -12.12
N GLY A 328 -19.48 -5.72 -10.97
CA GLY A 328 -18.07 -5.45 -10.69
C GLY A 328 -17.14 -6.50 -11.29
N ALA A 329 -15.84 -6.22 -11.31
CA ALA A 329 -14.85 -7.05 -12.03
C ALA A 329 -14.90 -8.55 -11.70
N LEU A 330 -14.90 -8.93 -10.41
CA LEU A 330 -14.98 -10.34 -10.01
C LEU A 330 -16.39 -10.93 -10.21
N GLY A 331 -17.44 -10.16 -9.88
CA GLY A 331 -18.82 -10.60 -10.04
C GLY A 331 -19.19 -10.89 -11.51
N ALA A 332 -18.70 -10.07 -12.43
CA ALA A 332 -18.91 -10.25 -13.87
C ALA A 332 -18.21 -11.51 -14.40
N GLN A 333 -16.98 -11.79 -13.97
CA GLN A 333 -16.27 -13.03 -14.34
C GLN A 333 -17.03 -14.28 -13.87
N VAL A 334 -17.55 -14.24 -12.65
CA VAL A 334 -18.37 -15.31 -12.09
C VAL A 334 -19.70 -15.45 -12.85
N ALA A 335 -20.37 -14.34 -13.17
CA ALA A 335 -21.59 -14.34 -13.97
C ALA A 335 -21.37 -14.99 -15.34
N ARG A 336 -20.27 -14.64 -16.03
CA ARG A 336 -19.88 -15.24 -17.32
C ARG A 336 -19.65 -16.74 -17.21
N ARG A 337 -18.92 -17.19 -16.17
CA ARG A 337 -18.69 -18.62 -15.93
C ARG A 337 -20.00 -19.38 -15.70
N LEU A 338 -20.90 -18.82 -14.91
CA LEU A 338 -22.20 -19.41 -14.62
C LEU A 338 -23.11 -19.45 -15.85
N ALA A 339 -23.17 -18.38 -16.64
CA ALA A 339 -23.93 -18.34 -17.89
C ALA A 339 -23.41 -19.38 -18.90
N ARG A 340 -22.08 -19.45 -19.12
CA ARG A 340 -21.44 -20.48 -19.97
C ARG A 340 -21.70 -21.90 -19.50
N SER A 341 -21.89 -22.08 -18.19
CA SER A 341 -22.21 -23.38 -17.60
C SER A 341 -23.69 -23.75 -17.71
N GLY A 342 -24.56 -22.85 -18.20
CA GLY A 342 -25.99 -23.04 -18.44
C GLY A 342 -26.92 -22.46 -17.36
N ALA A 343 -26.47 -21.45 -16.59
CA ALA A 343 -27.27 -20.91 -15.50
C ALA A 343 -28.56 -20.30 -16.05
N ALA A 344 -29.70 -20.72 -15.51
CA ALA A 344 -30.97 -20.35 -16.11
C ALA A 344 -31.40 -18.92 -15.81
N HIS A 345 -31.12 -18.42 -14.59
CA HIS A 345 -31.39 -17.04 -14.23
C HIS A 345 -30.30 -16.47 -13.31
N LEU A 346 -29.76 -15.31 -13.70
CA LEU A 346 -28.74 -14.55 -12.98
C LEU A 346 -29.34 -13.23 -12.50
N LEU A 347 -29.37 -13.03 -11.18
CA LEU A 347 -29.77 -11.77 -10.55
C LEU A 347 -28.50 -11.00 -10.14
N LEU A 348 -28.12 -10.00 -10.93
CA LEU A 348 -26.93 -9.18 -10.71
C LEU A 348 -27.29 -7.92 -9.93
N VAL A 349 -26.61 -7.70 -8.80
CA VAL A 349 -26.95 -6.60 -7.89
C VAL A 349 -25.77 -5.69 -7.67
N GLY A 350 -26.03 -4.39 -7.79
CA GLY A 350 -25.08 -3.32 -7.46
C GLY A 350 -25.82 -2.01 -7.19
N ARG A 351 -25.15 -1.03 -6.57
CA ARG A 351 -25.79 0.24 -6.18
C ARG A 351 -26.38 1.05 -7.34
N ARG A 352 -25.81 0.92 -8.54
CA ARG A 352 -26.26 1.64 -9.75
C ARG A 352 -27.24 0.82 -10.60
N GLY A 353 -27.45 -0.47 -10.31
CA GLY A 353 -28.26 -1.36 -11.13
C GLY A 353 -27.88 -1.30 -12.61
N ALA A 354 -28.89 -1.14 -13.48
CA ALA A 354 -28.74 -1.02 -14.93
C ALA A 354 -27.93 0.22 -15.37
N ASP A 355 -27.89 1.29 -14.56
CA ASP A 355 -27.18 2.53 -14.89
C ASP A 355 -25.65 2.44 -14.67
N GLY A 356 -25.13 1.23 -14.45
CA GLY A 356 -23.69 0.97 -14.32
C GLY A 356 -22.97 0.99 -15.68
N PRO A 357 -21.72 1.49 -15.75
CA PRO A 357 -20.94 1.44 -16.97
C PRO A 357 -20.69 -0.02 -17.40
N GLY A 358 -20.89 -0.33 -18.69
CA GLY A 358 -20.67 -1.66 -19.27
C GLY A 358 -21.70 -2.72 -18.87
N VAL A 359 -22.80 -2.34 -18.20
CA VAL A 359 -23.83 -3.29 -17.77
C VAL A 359 -24.64 -3.83 -18.94
N ASP A 360 -25.03 -2.99 -19.90
CA ASP A 360 -25.78 -3.43 -21.09
C ASP A 360 -24.99 -4.47 -21.90
N GLU A 361 -23.70 -4.22 -22.12
CA GLU A 361 -22.77 -5.13 -22.81
C GLU A 361 -22.66 -6.48 -22.07
N LEU A 362 -22.55 -6.44 -20.74
CA LEU A 362 -22.52 -7.65 -19.92
C LEU A 362 -23.85 -8.43 -19.99
N VAL A 363 -24.99 -7.74 -19.94
CA VAL A 363 -26.31 -8.38 -20.03
C VAL A 363 -26.49 -9.04 -21.40
N GLU A 364 -26.10 -8.37 -22.48
CA GLU A 364 -26.13 -8.93 -23.83
C GLU A 364 -25.25 -10.18 -23.94
N GLU A 365 -24.01 -10.12 -23.43
CA GLU A 365 -23.06 -11.25 -23.42
C GLU A 365 -23.61 -12.48 -22.68
N LEU A 366 -24.16 -12.27 -21.48
CA LEU A 366 -24.72 -13.32 -20.64
C LEU A 366 -26.00 -13.91 -21.24
N THR A 367 -26.84 -13.06 -21.84
CA THR A 367 -28.08 -13.47 -22.52
C THR A 367 -27.77 -14.28 -23.78
N ALA A 368 -26.75 -13.88 -24.54
CA ALA A 368 -26.26 -14.64 -25.70
C ALA A 368 -25.74 -16.03 -25.31
N SER A 369 -25.30 -16.21 -24.06
CA SER A 369 -24.88 -17.50 -23.49
C SER A 369 -26.06 -18.36 -23.00
N GLY A 370 -27.31 -17.86 -23.11
CA GLY A 370 -28.54 -18.60 -22.81
C GLY A 370 -29.10 -18.40 -21.39
N ALA A 371 -28.52 -17.48 -20.60
CA ALA A 371 -29.03 -17.14 -19.28
C ALA A 371 -30.10 -16.03 -19.35
N GLU A 372 -31.16 -16.12 -18.55
CA GLU A 372 -32.02 -14.98 -18.26
C GLU A 372 -31.29 -14.08 -17.26
N VAL A 373 -31.22 -12.77 -17.49
CA VAL A 373 -30.45 -11.86 -16.63
C VAL A 373 -31.34 -10.72 -16.14
N THR A 374 -31.40 -10.57 -14.82
CA THR A 374 -32.04 -9.42 -14.17
C THR A 374 -30.96 -8.61 -13.46
N VAL A 375 -30.96 -7.29 -13.66
CA VAL A 375 -30.04 -6.37 -12.98
C VAL A 375 -30.85 -5.44 -12.08
N GLU A 376 -30.56 -5.44 -10.78
CA GLU A 376 -31.29 -4.64 -9.80
C GLU A 376 -30.37 -3.65 -9.07
N ALA A 377 -30.89 -2.44 -8.86
CA ALA A 377 -30.25 -1.43 -8.02
C ALA A 377 -30.60 -1.71 -6.55
N CYS A 378 -29.62 -2.14 -5.75
CA CYS A 378 -29.82 -2.37 -4.32
C CYS A 378 -28.54 -2.07 -3.53
N ASP A 379 -28.67 -1.30 -2.45
CA ASP A 379 -27.65 -1.24 -1.41
C ASP A 379 -27.85 -2.43 -0.46
N VAL A 380 -26.97 -3.42 -0.54
CA VAL A 380 -27.07 -4.65 0.25
C VAL A 380 -26.83 -4.40 1.75
N ALA A 381 -26.21 -3.26 2.09
CA ALA A 381 -26.08 -2.83 3.47
C ALA A 381 -27.36 -2.19 4.05
N ASP A 382 -28.42 -2.07 3.26
CA ASP A 382 -29.78 -1.75 3.73
C ASP A 382 -30.60 -3.04 3.79
N ARG A 383 -31.00 -3.42 5.01
CA ARG A 383 -31.71 -4.68 5.26
C ARG A 383 -33.08 -4.71 4.59
N ASP A 384 -33.80 -3.60 4.58
CA ASP A 384 -35.15 -3.55 4.03
C ASP A 384 -35.11 -3.56 2.51
N ALA A 385 -34.09 -2.92 1.90
CA ALA A 385 -33.82 -3.04 0.47
C ALA A 385 -33.52 -4.49 0.06
N VAL A 386 -32.70 -5.22 0.83
CA VAL A 386 -32.42 -6.64 0.56
C VAL A 386 -33.69 -7.49 0.71
N ALA A 387 -34.52 -7.23 1.71
CA ALA A 387 -35.79 -7.94 1.87
C ALA A 387 -36.73 -7.73 0.67
N ALA A 388 -36.82 -6.49 0.17
CA ALA A 388 -37.59 -6.16 -1.03
C ALA A 388 -37.03 -6.84 -2.29
N LEU A 389 -35.70 -6.84 -2.47
CA LEU A 389 -35.01 -7.55 -3.55
C LEU A 389 -35.27 -9.07 -3.51
N LEU A 390 -35.19 -9.68 -2.33
CA LEU A 390 -35.45 -11.13 -2.20
C LEU A 390 -36.92 -11.46 -2.50
N ALA A 391 -37.85 -10.55 -2.18
CA ALA A 391 -39.27 -10.71 -2.49
C ALA A 391 -39.58 -10.55 -4.00
N SER A 392 -38.70 -9.92 -4.79
CA SER A 392 -38.88 -9.80 -6.24
C SER A 392 -38.42 -11.04 -7.04
N VAL A 393 -37.77 -12.00 -6.38
CA VAL A 393 -37.33 -13.25 -7.03
C VAL A 393 -38.55 -14.04 -7.51
N PRO A 394 -38.63 -14.42 -8.81
CA PRO A 394 -39.78 -15.12 -9.36
C PRO A 394 -40.06 -16.47 -8.67
N ALA A 395 -41.32 -16.76 -8.37
CA ALA A 395 -41.72 -18.01 -7.71
C ALA A 395 -41.43 -19.25 -8.58
N GLU A 396 -41.47 -19.09 -9.90
CA GLU A 396 -41.14 -20.12 -10.89
C GLU A 396 -39.63 -20.41 -10.97
N ARG A 397 -38.80 -19.50 -10.45
CA ARG A 397 -37.32 -19.59 -10.42
C ARG A 397 -36.80 -19.23 -9.01
N PRO A 398 -37.03 -20.09 -8.00
CA PRO A 398 -36.67 -19.78 -6.63
C PRO A 398 -35.16 -19.51 -6.48
N LEU A 399 -34.79 -18.71 -5.48
CA LEU A 399 -33.39 -18.44 -5.16
C LEU A 399 -32.67 -19.74 -4.73
N THR A 400 -31.65 -20.13 -5.49
CA THR A 400 -30.86 -21.35 -5.23
C THR A 400 -29.45 -21.04 -4.78
N ALA A 401 -28.87 -19.89 -5.11
CA ALA A 401 -27.53 -19.54 -4.67
C ALA A 401 -27.33 -18.05 -4.43
N VAL A 402 -26.45 -17.73 -3.49
CA VAL A 402 -26.00 -16.37 -3.18
C VAL A 402 -24.48 -16.32 -3.25
N LEU A 403 -23.94 -15.42 -4.07
CA LEU A 403 -22.53 -15.13 -4.19
C LEU A 403 -22.28 -13.67 -3.83
N HIS A 404 -21.58 -13.45 -2.71
CA HIS A 404 -21.26 -12.12 -2.21
C HIS A 404 -19.87 -11.69 -2.66
N ALA A 405 -19.79 -11.06 -3.84
CA ALA A 405 -18.56 -10.51 -4.43
C ALA A 405 -18.41 -8.98 -4.25
N ALA A 406 -19.30 -8.35 -3.48
CA ALA A 406 -19.22 -6.92 -3.23
C ALA A 406 -18.06 -6.57 -2.29
N GLY A 407 -17.44 -5.42 -2.53
CA GLY A 407 -16.36 -4.91 -1.71
C GLY A 407 -15.93 -3.52 -2.14
N VAL A 408 -15.41 -2.77 -1.18
CA VAL A 408 -14.73 -1.49 -1.38
C VAL A 408 -13.38 -1.61 -0.68
N LEU A 409 -12.33 -1.14 -1.33
CA LEU A 409 -11.03 -0.92 -0.71
C LEU A 409 -10.93 0.54 -0.29
N ASP A 410 -10.40 0.76 0.91
CA ASP A 410 -10.06 2.06 1.42
C ASP A 410 -8.78 1.93 2.26
N ASP A 411 -7.65 1.85 1.56
CA ASP A 411 -6.35 1.49 2.15
C ASP A 411 -5.74 2.65 2.94
N GLY A 412 -5.27 2.36 4.14
CA GLY A 412 -4.60 3.28 5.04
C GLY A 412 -3.88 2.52 6.14
N VAL A 413 -2.68 2.96 6.49
CA VAL A 413 -1.97 2.45 7.67
C VAL A 413 -2.80 2.67 8.93
N LEU A 414 -2.62 1.82 9.94
CA LEU A 414 -3.35 1.88 11.20
C LEU A 414 -3.35 3.27 11.82
N ASP A 415 -2.26 4.03 11.68
CA ASP A 415 -2.12 5.37 12.27
C ASP A 415 -2.99 6.45 11.59
N SER A 416 -3.33 6.28 10.31
CA SER A 416 -4.14 7.25 9.53
C SER A 416 -5.56 6.77 9.25
N LEU A 417 -5.92 5.60 9.77
CA LEU A 417 -7.23 4.99 9.56
C LEU A 417 -8.27 5.67 10.47
N THR A 418 -9.32 6.23 9.86
CA THR A 418 -10.40 6.92 10.58
C THR A 418 -11.62 6.01 10.75
N PRO A 419 -12.49 6.26 11.74
CA PRO A 419 -13.72 5.50 11.94
C PRO A 419 -14.60 5.42 10.68
N ASP A 420 -14.80 6.53 9.98
CA ASP A 420 -15.63 6.57 8.76
C ASP A 420 -15.09 5.65 7.65
N ARG A 421 -13.76 5.54 7.52
CA ARG A 421 -13.11 4.66 6.54
C ARG A 421 -13.24 3.18 6.94
N VAL A 422 -13.12 2.87 8.23
CA VAL A 422 -13.40 1.53 8.77
C VAL A 422 -14.85 1.13 8.48
N ASP A 423 -15.79 2.00 8.82
CA ASP A 423 -17.22 1.77 8.64
C ASP A 423 -17.60 1.59 7.17
N ALA A 424 -17.03 2.37 6.26
CA ALA A 424 -17.28 2.23 4.83
C ALA A 424 -16.92 0.83 4.30
N VAL A 425 -15.76 0.28 4.71
CA VAL A 425 -15.29 -1.05 4.30
C VAL A 425 -16.15 -2.16 4.95
N LEU A 426 -16.43 -2.04 6.26
CA LEU A 426 -17.26 -3.00 6.98
C LEU A 426 -18.70 -3.01 6.46
N ARG A 427 -19.27 -1.84 6.15
CA ARG A 427 -20.61 -1.71 5.57
C ARG A 427 -20.71 -2.47 4.25
N ALA A 428 -19.76 -2.25 3.34
CA ALA A 428 -19.79 -2.85 2.01
C ALA A 428 -19.70 -4.39 2.04
N LYS A 429 -18.88 -4.95 2.94
CA LYS A 429 -18.62 -6.40 3.04
C LYS A 429 -19.41 -7.10 4.15
N VAL A 430 -19.19 -6.69 5.40
CA VAL A 430 -19.68 -7.42 6.57
C VAL A 430 -21.18 -7.18 6.78
N THR A 431 -21.62 -5.93 6.78
CA THR A 431 -23.05 -5.61 6.99
C THR A 431 -23.90 -6.22 5.88
N SER A 432 -23.48 -6.06 4.62
CA SER A 432 -24.10 -6.71 3.46
C SER A 432 -24.21 -8.23 3.62
N ALA A 433 -23.11 -8.91 3.95
CA ALA A 433 -23.10 -10.36 4.10
C ALA A 433 -23.99 -10.85 5.26
N ARG A 434 -24.04 -10.10 6.37
CA ARG A 434 -24.93 -10.40 7.50
C ARG A 434 -26.40 -10.32 7.12
N HIS A 435 -26.81 -9.26 6.41
CA HIS A 435 -28.19 -9.15 5.94
C HIS A 435 -28.58 -10.30 5.00
N LEU A 436 -27.69 -10.67 4.08
CA LEU A 436 -27.90 -11.83 3.21
C LEU A 436 -28.03 -13.12 4.03
N ASP A 437 -27.11 -13.39 4.96
CA ASP A 437 -27.16 -14.59 5.81
C ASP A 437 -28.45 -14.68 6.63
N GLU A 438 -28.85 -13.58 7.29
CA GLU A 438 -30.06 -13.50 8.11
C GLU A 438 -31.33 -13.69 7.27
N LEU A 439 -31.47 -12.98 6.14
CA LEU A 439 -32.67 -13.01 5.31
C LEU A 439 -32.79 -14.28 4.46
N THR A 440 -31.70 -14.99 4.23
CA THR A 440 -31.70 -16.28 3.51
C THR A 440 -31.45 -17.47 4.43
N ALA A 441 -31.56 -17.33 5.76
CA ALA A 441 -31.27 -18.39 6.72
C ALA A 441 -32.14 -19.64 6.52
N ASP A 442 -33.43 -19.44 6.27
CA ASP A 442 -34.42 -20.51 6.14
C ASP A 442 -34.65 -20.97 4.68
N LEU A 443 -33.91 -20.38 3.72
CA LEU A 443 -34.01 -20.75 2.31
C LEU A 443 -33.15 -21.99 2.02
N PRO A 444 -33.64 -22.95 1.22
CA PRO A 444 -32.90 -24.15 0.83
C PRO A 444 -31.85 -23.84 -0.24
N LEU A 445 -30.87 -23.00 0.08
CA LEU A 445 -29.81 -22.60 -0.83
C LEU A 445 -28.89 -23.79 -1.13
N ASP A 446 -28.54 -23.94 -2.40
CA ASP A 446 -27.50 -24.84 -2.87
C ASP A 446 -26.10 -24.36 -2.52
N ALA A 447 -25.89 -23.04 -2.53
CA ALA A 447 -24.63 -22.40 -2.25
C ALA A 447 -24.82 -21.00 -1.63
N PHE A 448 -23.96 -20.68 -0.67
CA PHE A 448 -23.81 -19.33 -0.12
C PHE A 448 -22.31 -19.06 -0.05
N VAL A 449 -21.79 -18.29 -0.99
CA VAL A 449 -20.34 -18.11 -1.16
C VAL A 449 -19.96 -16.66 -0.86
N LEU A 450 -19.02 -16.49 0.07
CA LEU A 450 -18.47 -15.19 0.45
C LEU A 450 -17.09 -15.02 -0.17
N PHE A 451 -16.88 -13.91 -0.89
CA PHE A 451 -15.57 -13.56 -1.46
C PHE A 451 -14.76 -12.80 -0.41
N SER A 452 -13.93 -13.56 0.31
CA SER A 452 -12.95 -13.10 1.28
C SER A 452 -11.59 -12.88 0.60
N SER A 453 -10.55 -12.61 1.37
CA SER A 453 -9.20 -12.37 0.88
C SER A 453 -8.13 -12.94 1.81
N VAL A 454 -6.99 -13.36 1.26
CA VAL A 454 -5.81 -13.76 2.03
C VAL A 454 -5.33 -12.70 3.03
N VAL A 455 -5.65 -11.43 2.77
CA VAL A 455 -5.39 -10.31 3.68
C VAL A 455 -6.11 -10.48 5.03
N GLY A 456 -7.29 -11.10 5.06
CA GLY A 456 -7.99 -11.43 6.31
C GLY A 456 -7.32 -12.57 7.11
N VAL A 457 -6.42 -13.34 6.47
CA VAL A 457 -5.77 -14.50 7.07
C VAL A 457 -4.43 -14.14 7.69
N TRP A 458 -3.57 -13.43 6.95
CA TRP A 458 -2.20 -13.10 7.39
C TRP A 458 -1.82 -11.63 7.23
N GLY A 459 -2.78 -10.78 6.84
CA GLY A 459 -2.59 -9.33 6.77
C GLY A 459 -1.91 -8.86 5.49
N ASN A 460 -2.01 -7.55 5.26
CA ASN A 460 -1.20 -6.77 4.34
C ASN A 460 -1.08 -5.35 4.94
N GLY A 461 0.10 -4.74 4.86
CA GLY A 461 0.32 -3.40 5.41
C GLY A 461 -0.62 -2.38 4.76
N GLY A 462 -1.22 -1.51 5.56
CA GLY A 462 -2.18 -0.51 5.10
C GLY A 462 -3.61 -1.01 4.88
N GLN A 463 -3.93 -2.25 5.27
CA GLN A 463 -5.24 -2.86 4.96
C GLN A 463 -6.01 -3.36 6.18
N ALA A 464 -5.88 -2.70 7.34
CA ALA A 464 -6.47 -3.18 8.60
C ALA A 464 -8.00 -3.33 8.56
N ALA A 465 -8.74 -2.34 8.05
CA ALA A 465 -10.20 -2.42 7.89
C ALA A 465 -10.62 -3.54 6.92
N TYR A 466 -9.85 -3.71 5.83
CA TYR A 466 -10.10 -4.78 4.85
C TYR A 466 -9.80 -6.16 5.43
N ALA A 467 -8.70 -6.33 6.16
CA ALA A 467 -8.37 -7.56 6.88
C ALA A 467 -9.47 -7.94 7.89
N ALA A 468 -9.94 -6.97 8.66
CA ALA A 468 -11.06 -7.13 9.60
C ALA A 468 -12.34 -7.59 8.89
N ALA A 469 -12.68 -6.96 7.75
CA ALA A 469 -13.85 -7.32 6.97
C ALA A 469 -13.80 -8.76 6.46
N ASN A 470 -12.65 -9.19 5.92
CA ASN A 470 -12.50 -10.53 5.35
C ASN A 470 -12.46 -11.63 6.43
N ALA A 471 -11.82 -11.37 7.57
CA ALA A 471 -11.86 -12.28 8.72
C ALA A 471 -13.29 -12.46 9.26
N ALA A 472 -14.11 -11.41 9.24
CA ALA A 472 -15.53 -11.46 9.58
C ALA A 472 -16.35 -12.32 8.61
N LEU A 473 -16.06 -12.26 7.30
CA LEU A 473 -16.72 -13.12 6.30
C LEU A 473 -16.39 -14.60 6.55
N ASP A 474 -15.15 -14.92 6.89
CA ASP A 474 -14.73 -16.28 7.22
C ASP A 474 -15.49 -16.81 8.45
N ALA A 475 -15.62 -15.98 9.49
CA ALA A 475 -16.40 -16.31 10.69
C ALA A 475 -17.91 -16.45 10.40
N LEU A 476 -18.46 -15.60 9.54
CA LEU A 476 -19.88 -15.67 9.14
C LEU A 476 -20.19 -16.98 8.41
N ALA A 477 -19.33 -17.42 7.49
CA ALA A 477 -19.48 -18.71 6.81
C ALA A 477 -19.43 -19.89 7.80
N GLN A 478 -18.52 -19.84 8.79
CA GLN A 478 -18.44 -20.84 9.86
C GLN A 478 -19.73 -20.88 10.69
N GLY A 479 -20.25 -19.72 11.10
CA GLY A 479 -21.49 -19.61 11.88
C GLY A 479 -22.75 -20.04 11.12
N ARG A 480 -22.83 -19.77 9.81
CA ARG A 480 -23.93 -20.27 8.97
C ARG A 480 -23.91 -21.80 8.88
N ARG A 481 -22.74 -22.41 8.71
CA ARG A 481 -22.60 -23.89 8.71
C ARG A 481 -22.90 -24.53 10.05
N ALA A 482 -22.50 -23.89 11.16
CA ALA A 482 -22.81 -24.38 12.50
C ALA A 482 -24.33 -24.46 12.76
N ARG A 483 -25.12 -23.56 12.13
CA ARG A 483 -26.59 -23.58 12.13
C ARG A 483 -27.20 -24.55 11.11
N GLY A 484 -26.39 -25.34 10.41
CA GLY A 484 -26.84 -26.30 9.40
C GLY A 484 -27.04 -25.73 7.99
N GLY A 485 -26.78 -24.43 7.78
CA GLY A 485 -26.85 -23.81 6.46
C GLY A 485 -25.65 -24.14 5.58
N ARG A 486 -25.82 -24.10 4.26
CA ARG A 486 -24.68 -24.15 3.33
C ARG A 486 -23.97 -22.81 3.33
N ALA A 487 -22.64 -22.82 3.47
CA ALA A 487 -21.79 -21.65 3.31
C ALA A 487 -20.34 -22.05 2.97
N ALA A 488 -19.66 -21.19 2.22
CA ALA A 488 -18.22 -21.22 2.03
C ALA A 488 -17.68 -19.78 1.93
N SER A 489 -16.63 -19.47 2.66
CA SER A 489 -15.83 -18.26 2.45
C SER A 489 -14.55 -18.66 1.71
N ILE A 490 -14.20 -17.93 0.65
CA ILE A 490 -12.96 -18.17 -0.09
C ILE A 490 -12.07 -16.95 0.06
N ALA A 491 -10.95 -17.11 0.76
CA ALA A 491 -9.92 -16.12 0.93
C ALA A 491 -9.02 -16.11 -0.32
N TRP A 492 -9.38 -15.28 -1.30
CA TRP A 492 -8.68 -15.17 -2.58
C TRP A 492 -7.37 -14.39 -2.46
N GLY A 493 -6.33 -14.88 -3.14
CA GLY A 493 -5.17 -14.10 -3.57
C GLY A 493 -5.52 -13.10 -4.66
N PRO A 494 -4.56 -12.30 -5.14
CA PRO A 494 -4.78 -11.35 -6.25
C PRO A 494 -5.24 -12.09 -7.51
N TRP A 495 -6.15 -11.53 -8.29
CA TRP A 495 -6.58 -12.08 -9.60
C TRP A 495 -5.90 -11.32 -10.72
N ALA A 496 -5.44 -12.02 -11.75
CA ALA A 496 -4.83 -11.38 -12.92
C ALA A 496 -5.90 -10.63 -13.73
N GLY A 497 -5.60 -9.38 -14.13
CA GLY A 497 -6.44 -8.58 -15.03
C GLY A 497 -7.82 -8.17 -14.51
N ALA A 498 -8.17 -8.47 -13.25
CA ALA A 498 -9.49 -8.16 -12.69
C ALA A 498 -9.45 -7.91 -11.17
N GLY A 499 -10.39 -7.11 -10.69
CA GLY A 499 -10.67 -6.96 -9.26
C GLY A 499 -9.84 -5.87 -8.55
N MET A 500 -10.03 -5.84 -7.23
CA MET A 500 -9.47 -4.86 -6.30
C MET A 500 -7.94 -4.95 -6.12
N ALA A 501 -7.31 -6.03 -6.59
CA ALA A 501 -5.87 -6.25 -6.52
C ALA A 501 -5.16 -6.00 -7.86
N SER A 502 -5.77 -5.26 -8.80
CA SER A 502 -5.15 -4.91 -10.09
C SER A 502 -4.17 -3.73 -9.96
N GLY A 503 -3.28 -3.55 -10.94
CA GLY A 503 -2.37 -2.40 -10.98
C GLY A 503 -1.20 -2.47 -9.98
N THR A 504 -1.01 -1.44 -9.15
CA THR A 504 0.11 -1.35 -8.19
C THR A 504 0.00 -2.37 -7.07
N ALA A 505 -1.22 -2.70 -6.62
CA ALA A 505 -1.45 -3.73 -5.61
C ALA A 505 -0.99 -5.13 -6.07
N ALA A 506 -1.22 -5.49 -7.34
CA ALA A 506 -0.73 -6.75 -7.91
C ALA A 506 0.80 -6.86 -7.83
N LYS A 507 1.50 -5.78 -8.17
CA LYS A 507 2.98 -5.74 -8.14
C LYS A 507 3.55 -5.85 -6.73
N SER A 508 2.85 -5.32 -5.73
CA SER A 508 3.22 -5.50 -4.32
C SER A 508 3.10 -6.96 -3.89
N PHE A 509 1.97 -7.61 -4.20
CA PHE A 509 1.80 -9.05 -3.91
C PHE A 509 2.87 -9.91 -4.61
N GLU A 510 3.16 -9.64 -5.89
CA GLU A 510 4.19 -10.37 -6.64
C GLU A 510 5.59 -10.18 -6.04
N ARG A 511 5.95 -8.94 -5.65
CA ARG A 511 7.22 -8.66 -4.95
C ARG A 511 7.34 -9.47 -3.66
N ASP A 512 6.22 -9.63 -2.99
CA ASP A 512 6.05 -10.31 -1.72
C ASP A 512 5.84 -11.83 -1.90
N GLY A 513 5.98 -12.37 -3.11
CA GLY A 513 5.92 -13.82 -3.37
C GLY A 513 4.50 -14.40 -3.44
N VAL A 514 3.48 -13.57 -3.64
CA VAL A 514 2.10 -14.00 -3.92
C VAL A 514 1.73 -13.61 -5.36
N ALA A 515 1.69 -14.58 -6.26
CA ALA A 515 1.42 -14.34 -7.67
C ALA A 515 -0.08 -14.14 -7.95
N ALA A 516 -0.38 -13.37 -9.00
CA ALA A 516 -1.74 -13.20 -9.48
C ALA A 516 -2.32 -14.52 -10.01
N LEU A 517 -3.48 -14.90 -9.49
CA LEU A 517 -4.24 -16.07 -9.92
C LEU A 517 -4.79 -15.87 -11.33
N ASP A 518 -4.62 -16.88 -12.16
CA ASP A 518 -5.36 -17.02 -13.41
C ASP A 518 -6.88 -17.10 -13.10
N PRO A 519 -7.71 -16.21 -13.68
CA PRO A 519 -9.15 -16.19 -13.44
C PRO A 519 -9.86 -17.51 -13.74
N GLU A 520 -9.49 -18.24 -14.79
CA GLU A 520 -10.12 -19.53 -15.12
C GLU A 520 -9.73 -20.60 -14.08
N ARG A 521 -8.48 -20.61 -13.60
CA ARG A 521 -8.07 -21.52 -12.52
C ARG A 521 -8.77 -21.20 -11.20
N ALA A 522 -8.99 -19.92 -10.90
CA ALA A 522 -9.72 -19.50 -9.71
C ALA A 522 -11.21 -19.87 -9.82
N LEU A 523 -11.81 -19.73 -10.99
CA LEU A 523 -13.19 -20.16 -11.28
C LEU A 523 -13.35 -21.69 -11.21
N ASP A 524 -12.36 -22.47 -11.63
CA ASP A 524 -12.37 -23.93 -11.45
C ASP A 524 -12.42 -24.32 -9.96
N VAL A 525 -11.66 -23.61 -9.10
CA VAL A 525 -11.72 -23.83 -7.64
C VAL A 525 -13.08 -23.42 -7.07
N LEU A 526 -13.66 -22.32 -7.57
CA LEU A 526 -15.01 -21.90 -7.18
C LEU A 526 -16.05 -22.98 -7.54
N ASP A 527 -16.00 -23.52 -8.76
CA ASP A 527 -16.89 -24.60 -9.21
C ASP A 527 -16.75 -25.85 -8.32
N ASP A 528 -15.53 -26.19 -7.95
CA ASP A 528 -15.23 -27.30 -7.04
C ASP A 528 -15.79 -27.08 -5.63
N VAL A 529 -15.68 -25.87 -5.08
CA VAL A 529 -16.23 -25.52 -3.75
C VAL A 529 -17.76 -25.59 -3.75
N VAL A 530 -18.39 -25.05 -4.81
CA VAL A 530 -19.85 -25.13 -4.99
C VAL A 530 -20.30 -26.58 -5.18
N GLY A 531 -19.62 -27.34 -6.05
CA GLY A 531 -19.96 -28.72 -6.38
C GLY A 531 -19.81 -29.67 -5.20
N ALA A 532 -18.76 -29.50 -4.38
CA ALA A 532 -18.54 -30.25 -3.15
C ALA A 532 -19.64 -30.01 -2.08
N GLY A 533 -20.19 -28.80 -2.02
CA GLY A 533 -21.31 -28.47 -1.13
C GLY A 533 -22.59 -29.25 -1.45
N ARG A 534 -22.77 -29.68 -2.70
CA ARG A 534 -23.91 -30.50 -3.15
C ARG A 534 -23.74 -31.98 -2.85
N THR A 535 -22.54 -32.53 -3.01
CA THR A 535 -22.25 -33.98 -2.80
C THR A 535 -22.06 -34.36 -1.33
N ALA A 536 -21.74 -33.41 -0.45
CA ALA A 536 -21.61 -33.64 0.99
C ALA A 536 -22.91 -34.12 1.65
N ALA A 537 -24.09 -33.84 1.06
CA ALA A 537 -25.37 -34.39 1.50
C ALA A 537 -25.50 -35.91 1.26
N ALA A 538 -24.65 -36.51 0.41
CA ALA A 538 -24.68 -37.91 0.01
C ALA A 538 -23.53 -38.76 0.62
N GLY A 539 -22.88 -38.30 1.69
CA GLY A 539 -21.87 -39.09 2.42
C GLY A 539 -20.51 -39.23 1.70
N ALA A 540 -20.29 -38.53 0.59
CA ALA A 540 -19.01 -38.48 -0.11
C ALA A 540 -18.07 -37.39 0.47
N PRO A 541 -16.74 -37.53 0.35
CA PRO A 541 -15.76 -36.57 0.85
C PRO A 541 -15.69 -35.32 -0.06
N GLY A 542 -16.72 -34.48 -0.02
CA GLY A 542 -16.66 -33.10 -0.52
C GLY A 542 -16.03 -32.16 0.51
N VAL A 543 -15.46 -31.03 0.05
CA VAL A 543 -14.89 -29.94 0.87
C VAL A 543 -15.79 -29.64 2.07
N ARG A 544 -15.32 -30.03 3.26
CA ARG A 544 -16.02 -29.84 4.54
C ARG A 544 -15.78 -28.44 5.13
N GLU A 545 -14.90 -27.67 4.51
CA GLU A 545 -14.31 -26.47 5.09
C GLU A 545 -15.21 -25.26 4.85
N ALA A 546 -15.50 -24.53 5.93
CA ALA A 546 -16.25 -23.29 5.87
C ALA A 546 -15.45 -22.14 5.27
N SER A 547 -14.12 -22.23 5.33
CA SER A 547 -13.18 -21.19 4.92
C SER A 547 -12.02 -21.85 4.18
N LEU A 548 -11.81 -21.50 2.91
CA LEU A 548 -10.74 -21.99 2.06
C LEU A 548 -9.85 -20.83 1.63
N ILE A 549 -8.54 -21.02 1.61
CA ILE A 549 -7.56 -20.05 1.13
C ILE A 549 -7.13 -20.48 -0.27
N VAL A 550 -7.17 -19.57 -1.24
CA VAL A 550 -6.74 -19.85 -2.62
C VAL A 550 -5.73 -18.79 -3.02
N ALA A 551 -4.46 -19.18 -3.13
CA ALA A 551 -3.38 -18.27 -3.50
C ALA A 551 -2.22 -19.03 -4.15
N ASP A 552 -1.59 -18.39 -5.13
CA ASP A 552 -0.34 -18.87 -5.70
C ASP A 552 0.82 -18.23 -4.93
N VAL A 553 1.51 -19.02 -4.11
CA VAL A 553 2.52 -18.52 -3.16
C VAL A 553 3.86 -19.16 -3.45
N ASP A 554 4.84 -18.34 -3.82
CA ASP A 554 6.25 -18.69 -3.75
C ASP A 554 6.72 -18.59 -2.29
N TRP A 555 6.66 -19.72 -1.59
CA TRP A 555 7.01 -19.80 -0.17
C TRP A 555 8.45 -19.45 0.15
N GLU A 556 9.38 -19.54 -0.82
CA GLU A 556 10.77 -19.14 -0.62
C GLU A 556 10.88 -17.62 -0.56
N THR A 557 10.29 -16.93 -1.55
CA THR A 557 10.23 -15.47 -1.59
C THR A 557 9.38 -14.91 -0.44
N PHE A 558 8.21 -15.50 -0.19
CA PHE A 558 7.23 -15.03 0.78
C PHE A 558 7.76 -15.05 2.23
N VAL A 559 8.41 -16.15 2.64
CA VAL A 559 8.99 -16.25 4.00
C VAL A 559 10.18 -15.30 4.18
N GLY A 560 10.96 -15.07 3.11
CA GLY A 560 12.16 -14.24 3.16
C GLY A 560 11.92 -12.72 3.15
N ARG A 561 10.77 -12.26 2.63
CA ARG A 561 10.50 -10.82 2.41
C ARG A 561 9.25 -10.29 3.09
N SER A 562 8.20 -11.09 3.13
CA SER A 562 6.83 -10.58 3.32
C SER A 562 6.30 -10.85 4.73
N VAL A 563 6.89 -11.83 5.41
CA VAL A 563 6.48 -12.25 6.74
C VAL A 563 7.53 -11.78 7.74
N THR A 564 7.09 -11.01 8.74
CA THR A 564 7.98 -10.66 9.86
C THR A 564 8.43 -11.94 10.56
N ARG A 565 9.66 -11.96 11.12
CA ARG A 565 10.14 -13.12 11.90
C ARG A 565 9.15 -13.57 12.98
N ARG A 566 8.34 -12.64 13.49
CA ARG A 566 7.33 -12.92 14.50
C ARG A 566 6.18 -13.73 13.90
N THR A 567 5.73 -13.47 12.67
CA THR A 567 4.58 -14.18 12.08
C THR A 567 4.95 -15.47 11.33
N TRP A 568 6.24 -15.86 11.26
CA TRP A 568 6.69 -17.07 10.57
C TRP A 568 6.02 -18.37 11.04
N SER A 569 5.77 -18.50 12.35
CA SER A 569 5.18 -19.72 12.91
C SER A 569 3.80 -20.04 12.34
N LEU A 570 3.06 -19.03 11.87
CA LEU A 570 1.79 -19.21 11.17
C LEU A 570 1.92 -20.16 9.97
N PHE A 571 3.05 -20.15 9.27
CA PHE A 571 3.24 -20.91 8.02
C PHE A 571 3.98 -22.24 8.21
N ASP A 572 4.35 -22.61 9.44
CA ASP A 572 5.07 -23.87 9.72
C ASP A 572 4.28 -25.13 9.33
N GLY A 573 2.96 -24.99 9.14
CA GLY A 573 2.08 -26.03 8.62
C GLY A 573 2.29 -26.34 7.13
N VAL A 574 2.96 -25.46 6.39
CA VAL A 574 3.30 -25.65 4.97
C VAL A 574 4.76 -26.15 4.85
N PRO A 575 4.99 -27.36 4.28
CA PRO A 575 6.34 -27.92 4.19
C PRO A 575 7.35 -27.04 3.45
N ALA A 576 6.93 -26.37 2.38
CA ALA A 576 7.77 -25.46 1.61
C ALA A 576 8.19 -24.24 2.44
N ALA A 577 7.24 -23.59 3.13
CA ALA A 577 7.52 -22.46 4.02
C ALA A 577 8.47 -22.84 5.18
N ARG A 578 8.26 -24.01 5.80
CA ARG A 578 9.13 -24.54 6.86
C ARG A 578 10.57 -24.74 6.36
N SER A 579 10.71 -25.23 5.14
CA SER A 579 12.02 -25.46 4.52
C SER A 579 12.74 -24.14 4.21
N ALA A 580 12.02 -23.17 3.61
CA ALA A 580 12.53 -21.83 3.34
C ALA A 580 13.00 -21.12 4.62
N ARG A 581 12.21 -21.22 5.70
CA ARG A 581 12.56 -20.68 7.01
C ARG A 581 13.82 -21.32 7.60
N ALA A 582 13.95 -22.64 7.50
CA ALA A 582 15.11 -23.35 8.01
C ALA A 582 16.40 -22.94 7.26
N ALA A 583 16.30 -22.69 5.94
CA ALA A 583 17.39 -22.17 5.13
C ALA A 583 17.78 -20.75 5.57
N HIS A 584 16.81 -19.84 5.72
CA HIS A 584 17.07 -18.48 6.19
C HIS A 584 17.72 -18.45 7.59
N ALA A 585 17.26 -19.30 8.51
CA ALA A 585 17.86 -19.44 9.84
C ALA A 585 19.29 -20.04 9.80
N ALA A 586 19.60 -20.88 8.81
CA ALA A 586 20.96 -21.40 8.60
C ALA A 586 21.89 -20.31 8.06
N ASP A 587 21.42 -19.50 7.11
CA ASP A 587 22.18 -18.37 6.56
C ASP A 587 22.51 -17.32 7.61
N ASP A 588 21.55 -16.96 8.48
CA ASP A 588 21.80 -16.08 9.62
C ASP A 588 22.88 -16.62 10.58
N ARG A 589 22.88 -17.95 10.82
CA ARG A 589 23.86 -18.59 11.69
C ARG A 589 25.24 -18.61 11.03
N ALA A 590 25.30 -18.83 9.72
CA ALA A 590 26.53 -18.77 8.94
C ALA A 590 27.07 -17.33 8.80
N ALA A 591 26.20 -16.32 8.74
CA ALA A 591 26.59 -14.91 8.77
C ALA A 591 27.20 -14.53 10.13
N ARG A 592 26.57 -14.96 11.23
CA ARG A 592 27.08 -14.75 12.61
C ARG A 592 28.40 -15.46 12.88
N SER A 593 28.58 -16.70 12.39
CA SER A 593 29.83 -17.46 12.60
C SER A 593 31.01 -16.95 11.75
N ARG A 594 30.76 -16.28 10.62
CA ARG A 594 31.80 -15.63 9.80
C ARG A 594 32.31 -14.30 10.38
N GLY A 595 31.61 -13.73 11.37
CA GLY A 595 32.01 -12.52 12.08
C GLY A 595 33.04 -12.74 13.22
N THR A 596 33.23 -13.99 13.67
CA THR A 596 34.13 -14.30 14.80
C THR A 596 35.46 -14.86 14.29
N ARG A 597 36.54 -14.08 14.35
CA ARG A 597 37.91 -14.58 14.11
C ARG A 597 38.40 -15.37 15.34
N PRO A 598 39.05 -16.53 15.18
CA PRO A 598 39.57 -17.29 16.32
C PRO A 598 40.91 -16.71 16.78
N GLY A 599 40.95 -16.22 18.03
CA GLY A 599 42.19 -15.95 18.75
C GLY A 599 42.09 -14.78 19.74
N ASP A 600 41.65 -15.04 20.97
CA ASP A 600 42.52 -15.00 22.15
C ASP A 600 41.77 -15.59 23.35
N GLY A 601 42.48 -16.35 24.19
CA GLY A 601 41.90 -17.05 25.33
C GLY A 601 41.89 -16.19 26.58
N GLY A 602 40.74 -16.12 27.25
CA GLY A 602 40.61 -15.55 28.59
C GLY A 602 39.25 -15.88 29.20
N GLN A 603 39.23 -16.82 30.14
CA GLN A 603 38.08 -17.08 31.02
C GLN A 603 37.87 -15.85 31.92
N ASP A 604 36.64 -15.32 31.95
CA ASP A 604 35.90 -15.05 33.18
C ASP A 604 34.42 -14.75 32.86
N GLY A 605 33.53 -15.39 33.61
CA GLY A 605 32.10 -15.42 33.35
C GLY A 605 31.33 -14.18 33.81
N SER A 606 30.50 -13.65 32.92
CA SER A 606 29.23 -12.97 33.20
C SER A 606 28.37 -12.99 31.91
N GLY A 607 27.04 -13.00 32.05
CA GLY A 607 26.06 -13.41 31.02
C GLY A 607 26.03 -12.58 29.72
N PRO A 608 25.21 -13.00 28.74
CA PRO A 608 25.24 -12.42 27.40
C PRO A 608 24.74 -10.97 27.44
N ALA A 609 25.67 -10.04 27.22
CA ALA A 609 25.35 -8.64 27.00
C ALA A 609 25.01 -8.44 25.51
N ASP A 610 23.83 -7.87 25.28
CA ASP A 610 23.34 -7.39 23.98
C ASP A 610 24.34 -6.37 23.39
N GLY A 611 25.18 -6.80 22.43
CA GLY A 611 26.19 -5.92 21.84
C GLY A 611 26.68 -6.27 20.44
N GLU A 612 26.36 -7.45 19.90
CA GLU A 612 26.86 -7.88 18.58
C GLU A 612 25.84 -7.56 17.48
N GLY A 613 25.85 -6.31 17.02
CA GLY A 613 25.07 -5.86 15.86
C GLY A 613 25.20 -4.37 15.50
N ARG A 614 26.09 -3.62 16.16
CA ARG A 614 26.17 -2.15 16.00
C ARG A 614 27.59 -1.70 15.59
N PRO A 615 28.03 -1.94 14.35
CA PRO A 615 29.36 -1.54 13.87
C PRO A 615 29.60 -0.02 13.86
N TRP A 616 28.55 0.81 13.90
CA TRP A 616 28.65 2.27 14.01
C TRP A 616 28.90 2.77 15.45
N LEU A 617 28.69 1.93 16.47
CA LEU A 617 28.93 2.26 17.88
C LEU A 617 30.39 2.10 18.32
N SER A 618 31.22 1.40 17.54
CA SER A 618 32.66 1.27 17.76
C SER A 618 33.48 2.37 17.06
N VAL A 619 32.81 3.32 16.39
CA VAL A 619 33.44 4.43 15.67
C VAL A 619 33.84 5.52 16.67
N GLY A 620 35.09 6.01 16.55
CA GLY A 620 35.71 6.97 17.48
C GLY A 620 34.92 8.28 17.68
N PRO A 621 35.30 9.12 18.65
CA PRO A 621 34.48 10.21 19.17
C PRO A 621 34.25 11.41 18.22
N SER A 622 34.78 11.42 16.98
CA SER A 622 34.60 12.56 16.08
C SER A 622 33.25 12.50 15.34
N SER A 623 32.53 13.63 15.31
CA SER A 623 31.20 13.73 14.66
C SER A 623 31.25 13.34 13.18
N THR A 624 32.32 13.71 12.46
CA THR A 624 32.52 13.34 11.05
C THR A 624 32.60 11.82 10.83
N ALA A 625 33.21 11.08 11.77
CA ALA A 625 33.30 9.63 11.66
C ALA A 625 31.93 8.97 11.96
N ARG A 626 31.17 9.50 12.92
CA ARG A 626 29.81 9.06 13.25
C ARG A 626 28.82 9.31 12.11
N ARG A 627 28.82 10.51 11.53
CA ARG A 627 27.98 10.86 10.36
C ARG A 627 28.27 9.94 9.16
N ARG A 628 29.54 9.65 8.89
CA ARG A 628 29.94 8.73 7.81
C ARG A 628 29.48 7.29 8.07
N ALA A 629 29.53 6.84 9.32
CA ALA A 629 29.08 5.51 9.71
C ALA A 629 27.55 5.36 9.62
N LEU A 630 26.80 6.40 10.03
CA LEU A 630 25.35 6.44 9.88
C LEU A 630 24.93 6.52 8.41
N LEU A 631 25.64 7.27 7.57
CA LEU A 631 25.39 7.29 6.13
C LEU A 631 25.62 5.92 5.51
N ALA A 632 26.72 5.24 5.86
CA ALA A 632 26.98 3.88 5.40
C ALA A 632 25.89 2.89 5.83
N LEU A 633 25.36 3.03 7.05
CA LEU A 633 24.21 2.25 7.52
C LEU A 633 22.98 2.52 6.64
N VAL A 634 22.59 3.78 6.46
CA VAL A 634 21.41 4.16 5.66
C VAL A 634 21.54 3.68 4.21
N CYS A 635 22.69 3.86 3.56
CA CYS A 635 22.92 3.36 2.20
C CYS A 635 22.91 1.82 2.13
N SER A 636 23.40 1.12 3.16
CA SER A 636 23.37 -0.35 3.22
C SER A 636 21.94 -0.88 3.34
N GLU A 637 21.15 -0.31 4.25
CA GLU A 637 19.74 -0.68 4.42
C GLU A 637 18.94 -0.37 3.14
N ALA A 638 19.22 0.77 2.49
CA ALA A 638 18.59 1.13 1.24
C ALA A 638 18.95 0.21 0.07
N ALA A 639 20.22 -0.21 -0.02
CA ALA A 639 20.68 -1.14 -1.04
C ALA A 639 20.02 -2.50 -0.90
N GLU A 640 19.82 -2.98 0.33
CA GLU A 640 19.13 -4.26 0.58
C GLU A 640 17.66 -4.21 0.17
N ILE A 641 16.95 -3.12 0.49
CA ILE A 641 15.53 -2.93 0.12
C ILE A 641 15.36 -2.83 -1.40
N LEU A 642 16.24 -2.09 -2.08
CA LEU A 642 16.22 -1.91 -3.53
C LEU A 642 16.89 -3.05 -4.32
N ARG A 643 17.47 -4.04 -3.63
CA ARG A 643 18.25 -5.15 -4.21
C ARG A 643 19.45 -4.73 -5.06
N HIS A 644 20.10 -3.64 -4.65
CA HIS A 644 21.40 -3.32 -5.20
C HIS A 644 22.49 -4.26 -4.66
N ALA A 645 23.50 -4.53 -5.47
CA ALA A 645 24.57 -5.47 -5.11
C ALA A 645 25.48 -4.96 -3.97
N SER A 646 25.48 -3.65 -3.70
CA SER A 646 26.23 -3.03 -2.62
C SER A 646 25.64 -1.67 -2.22
N ALA A 647 26.01 -1.20 -1.02
CA ALA A 647 25.68 0.14 -0.51
C ALA A 647 26.21 1.27 -1.42
N ASP A 648 27.32 1.03 -2.12
CA ASP A 648 27.96 2.03 -3.02
C ASP A 648 27.14 2.30 -4.29
N ALA A 649 26.16 1.44 -4.60
CA ALA A 649 25.24 1.66 -5.72
C ALA A 649 24.05 2.57 -5.35
N VAL A 650 23.91 2.95 -4.08
CA VAL A 650 22.90 3.91 -3.61
C VAL A 650 23.53 5.28 -3.54
N ASP A 651 23.05 6.20 -4.37
CA ASP A 651 23.47 7.59 -4.34
C ASP A 651 22.98 8.27 -3.04
N PRO A 652 23.89 8.80 -2.19
CA PRO A 652 23.55 9.47 -0.94
C PRO A 652 22.61 10.67 -1.07
N GLU A 653 22.60 11.32 -2.24
CA GLU A 653 21.84 12.55 -2.50
C GLU A 653 20.57 12.31 -3.33
N LEU A 654 20.41 11.12 -3.90
CA LEU A 654 19.20 10.77 -4.64
C LEU A 654 18.04 10.53 -3.68
N ALA A 655 16.89 11.15 -3.98
CA ALA A 655 15.70 10.96 -3.18
C ALA A 655 15.25 9.50 -3.18
N PHE A 656 14.86 8.96 -2.02
CA PHE A 656 14.42 7.58 -1.86
C PHE A 656 13.31 7.21 -2.86
N ARG A 657 12.35 8.12 -3.09
CA ARG A 657 11.27 7.91 -4.09
C ARG A 657 11.81 7.72 -5.50
N SER A 658 12.80 8.51 -5.91
CA SER A 658 13.43 8.39 -7.22
C SER A 658 14.33 7.15 -7.33
N ALA A 659 14.87 6.69 -6.20
CA ALA A 659 15.62 5.44 -6.10
C ALA A 659 14.73 4.18 -6.13
N GLY A 660 13.40 4.33 -6.13
CA GLY A 660 12.45 3.21 -6.21
C GLY A 660 11.73 2.88 -4.89
N PHE A 661 11.81 3.74 -3.87
CA PHE A 661 11.01 3.58 -2.66
C PHE A 661 9.54 4.01 -2.87
N ASP A 662 8.64 3.11 -2.51
CA ASP A 662 7.20 3.27 -2.40
C ASP A 662 6.74 3.33 -0.91
N SER A 663 5.43 3.47 -0.68
CA SER A 663 4.86 3.57 0.67
C SER A 663 5.14 2.37 1.58
N LEU A 664 5.46 1.20 1.04
CA LEU A 664 5.74 -0.03 1.81
C LEU A 664 7.23 -0.19 2.11
N THR A 665 8.09 0.09 1.14
CA THR A 665 9.56 0.12 1.31
C THR A 665 10.00 1.24 2.24
N VAL A 666 9.25 2.34 2.32
CA VAL A 666 9.42 3.38 3.35
C VAL A 666 9.22 2.82 4.77
N LEU A 667 8.21 1.97 4.96
CA LEU A 667 7.96 1.32 6.25
C LEU A 667 9.03 0.26 6.57
N GLU A 668 9.48 -0.48 5.56
CA GLU A 668 10.58 -1.45 5.70
C GLU A 668 11.88 -0.74 6.12
N MET A 669 12.20 0.39 5.49
CA MET A 669 13.35 1.23 5.84
C MET A 669 13.28 1.76 7.27
N ARG A 670 12.11 2.28 7.67
CA ARG A 670 11.86 2.71 9.05
C ARG A 670 12.12 1.58 10.03
N ASN A 671 11.54 0.41 9.79
CA ASN A 671 11.67 -0.76 10.67
C ASN A 671 13.12 -1.22 10.82
N ARG A 672 13.85 -1.28 9.71
CA ARG A 672 15.27 -1.64 9.68
C ARG A 672 16.14 -0.62 10.42
N LEU A 673 15.95 0.67 10.17
CA LEU A 673 16.68 1.73 10.86
C LEU A 673 16.34 1.80 12.36
N THR A 674 15.08 1.64 12.76
CA THR A 674 14.68 1.53 14.16
C THR A 674 15.34 0.32 14.84
N ALA A 675 15.43 -0.82 14.15
CA ALA A 675 16.11 -2.00 14.68
C ALA A 675 17.63 -1.77 14.85
N ALA A 676 18.26 -1.11 13.87
CA ALA A 676 19.70 -0.86 13.86
C ALA A 676 20.15 0.25 14.82
N THR A 677 19.34 1.31 14.97
CA THR A 677 19.67 2.49 15.79
C THR A 677 19.11 2.39 17.21
N GLY A 678 17.93 1.79 17.37
CA GLY A 678 17.15 1.82 18.63
C GLY A 678 16.30 3.08 18.79
N LEU A 679 16.21 3.96 17.79
CA LEU A 679 15.37 5.15 17.80
C LEU A 679 13.92 4.84 17.44
N ASN A 680 12.99 5.59 18.05
CA ASN A 680 11.59 5.62 17.63
C ASN A 680 11.41 6.60 16.46
N LEU A 681 11.38 6.08 15.24
CA LEU A 681 11.39 6.91 14.02
C LEU A 681 9.95 7.06 13.47
N PRO A 682 9.51 8.28 13.14
CA PRO A 682 8.15 8.54 12.65
C PRO A 682 7.89 7.95 11.25
N ASN A 683 6.61 7.75 10.90
CA ASN A 683 6.23 7.21 9.57
C ASN A 683 6.46 8.20 8.42
N THR A 684 6.64 9.49 8.75
CA THR A 684 6.99 10.55 7.81
C THR A 684 8.50 10.66 7.57
N LEU A 685 9.33 9.83 8.22
CA LEU A 685 10.79 9.94 8.22
C LEU A 685 11.42 10.16 6.83
N LEU A 686 11.02 9.36 5.83
CA LEU A 686 11.55 9.47 4.46
C LEU A 686 10.87 10.59 3.63
N PHE A 687 9.80 11.19 4.15
CA PHE A 687 9.21 12.40 3.58
C PHE A 687 9.91 13.65 4.12
N ASP A 688 10.18 13.67 5.43
CA ASP A 688 10.87 14.76 6.13
C ASP A 688 12.37 14.76 5.80
N HIS A 689 12.95 13.58 5.57
CA HIS A 689 14.36 13.37 5.21
C HIS A 689 14.46 12.52 3.94
N PRO A 690 14.30 13.13 2.76
CA PRO A 690 14.05 12.41 1.52
C PRO A 690 15.27 11.72 0.90
N THR A 691 16.48 11.99 1.38
CA THR A 691 17.73 11.40 0.85
C THR A 691 18.50 10.62 1.93
N PRO A 692 19.30 9.59 1.57
CA PRO A 692 20.16 8.90 2.51
C PRO A 692 21.04 9.82 3.36
N ALA A 693 21.59 10.89 2.77
CA ALA A 693 22.39 11.89 3.47
C ALA A 693 21.58 12.68 4.50
N SER A 694 20.40 13.19 4.13
CA SER A 694 19.52 13.94 5.05
C SER A 694 19.04 13.05 6.20
N LEU A 695 18.74 11.79 5.93
CA LEU A 695 18.31 10.83 6.93
C LEU A 695 19.45 10.46 7.88
N ALA A 696 20.66 10.25 7.37
CA ALA A 696 21.84 10.01 8.21
C ALA A 696 22.18 11.18 9.13
N ALA A 697 21.97 12.43 8.66
CA ALA A 697 22.13 13.63 9.48
C ALA A 697 21.08 13.72 10.59
N HIS A 698 19.80 13.45 10.28
CA HIS A 698 18.75 13.40 11.30
C HIS A 698 19.02 12.32 12.36
N LEU A 699 19.40 11.10 11.94
CA LEU A 699 19.75 10.02 12.87
C LEU A 699 20.97 10.40 13.75
N HIS A 700 21.91 11.18 13.22
CA HIS A 700 23.04 11.67 14.00
C HIS A 700 22.57 12.61 15.11
N ASP A 701 21.72 13.58 14.77
CA ASP A 701 21.24 14.57 15.72
C ASP A 701 20.33 13.96 16.80
N GLU A 702 19.53 12.93 16.46
CA GLU A 702 18.72 12.16 17.41
C GLU A 702 19.57 11.28 18.36
N LEU A 703 20.66 10.67 17.86
CA LEU A 703 21.50 9.77 18.67
C LEU A 703 22.54 10.49 19.53
N PHE A 704 23.03 11.64 19.07
CA PHE A 704 24.20 12.31 19.66
C PHE A 704 23.95 13.77 20.03
N GLY A 705 22.76 14.31 19.73
CA GLY A 705 22.44 15.73 19.82
C GLY A 705 22.97 16.51 18.61
N ALA A 706 22.33 17.64 18.31
CA ALA A 706 22.84 18.56 17.29
C ALA A 706 24.22 19.08 17.71
N ASP A 707 25.23 18.88 16.86
CA ASP A 707 26.57 19.41 17.09
C ASP A 707 26.49 20.95 17.13
N ASN A 708 26.59 21.54 18.32
CA ASN A 708 26.85 22.96 18.50
C ASN A 708 28.34 23.28 18.23
N GLU A 709 28.90 22.74 17.14
CA GLU A 709 30.15 23.24 16.59
C GLU A 709 29.81 24.27 15.51
N ALA A 710 30.02 25.53 15.89
CA ALA A 710 29.89 26.67 14.99
C ALA A 710 30.76 26.47 13.74
N GLU A 711 30.15 26.07 12.63
CA GLU A 711 30.66 26.39 11.30
C GLU A 711 30.39 27.88 11.00
N PRO A 712 31.36 28.59 10.41
CA PRO A 712 31.33 30.04 10.30
C PRO A 712 30.19 30.45 9.38
N ALA A 713 29.32 31.32 9.88
CA ALA A 713 28.28 31.99 9.13
C ALA A 713 28.84 32.55 7.81
N ALA A 714 28.47 31.90 6.70
CA ALA A 714 28.61 32.48 5.38
C ALA A 714 27.91 33.84 5.40
N ALA A 715 28.67 34.87 5.03
CA ALA A 715 28.33 36.26 5.21
C ALA A 715 26.93 36.59 4.65
N ALA A 716 26.04 37.02 5.54
CA ALA A 716 24.82 37.70 5.17
C ALA A 716 25.19 38.94 4.33
N LEU A 717 24.80 38.94 3.06
CA LEU A 717 24.80 40.13 2.22
C LEU A 717 23.87 41.16 2.85
N VAL A 718 24.47 42.28 3.28
CA VAL A 718 23.76 43.45 3.80
C VAL A 718 22.98 44.09 2.64
N PRO A 719 21.65 44.29 2.71
CA PRO A 719 20.97 45.11 1.74
C PRO A 719 21.36 46.57 2.01
N ALA A 720 21.82 47.27 0.97
CA ALA A 720 21.88 48.71 0.97
C ALA A 720 20.48 49.27 1.22
N VAL A 721 20.37 50.20 2.16
CA VAL A 721 19.13 50.93 2.47
C VAL A 721 18.68 51.67 1.20
N ALA A 722 17.60 51.19 0.58
CA ALA A 722 16.92 51.88 -0.51
C ALA A 722 15.69 52.62 0.03
N ASP A 723 15.51 53.83 -0.50
CA ASP A 723 14.51 54.85 -0.18
C ASP A 723 13.06 54.30 -0.15
N GLU A 724 12.24 54.79 0.78
CA GLU A 724 10.89 54.29 1.14
C GLU A 724 9.78 54.56 0.09
N ARG A 725 10.09 54.48 -1.22
CA ARG A 725 9.10 54.82 -2.27
C ARG A 725 8.74 53.72 -3.25
N GLU A 726 9.29 52.52 -3.14
CA GLU A 726 8.77 51.32 -3.83
C GLU A 726 9.10 50.05 -3.03
N PRO A 727 8.11 49.37 -2.41
CA PRO A 727 8.37 48.21 -1.54
C PRO A 727 8.69 46.90 -2.29
N ILE A 728 8.79 46.93 -3.62
CA ILE A 728 8.90 45.73 -4.47
C ILE A 728 10.00 45.95 -5.50
N ALA A 729 10.94 45.00 -5.59
CA ALA A 729 11.96 44.99 -6.62
C ALA A 729 11.85 43.72 -7.47
N ILE A 730 11.79 43.87 -8.79
CA ILE A 730 11.96 42.76 -9.73
C ILE A 730 13.46 42.58 -9.95
N VAL A 731 14.06 41.59 -9.30
CA VAL A 731 15.52 41.37 -9.30
C VAL A 731 15.98 40.38 -10.37
N GLY A 732 15.06 39.66 -11.02
CA GLY A 732 15.36 38.75 -12.12
C GLY A 732 14.09 38.39 -12.90
N MET A 733 14.26 38.05 -14.18
CA MET A 733 13.17 37.61 -15.05
C MET A 733 13.66 36.60 -16.08
N ALA A 734 12.80 35.66 -16.45
CA ALA A 734 12.99 34.75 -17.58
C ALA A 734 11.67 34.67 -18.36
N CYS A 735 11.75 34.46 -19.67
CA CYS A 735 10.56 34.40 -20.50
C CYS A 735 10.75 33.49 -21.72
N ARG A 736 9.62 32.97 -22.21
CA ARG A 736 9.52 32.22 -23.46
C ARG A 736 8.37 32.80 -24.28
N TYR A 737 8.65 33.26 -25.49
CA TYR A 737 7.64 33.78 -26.42
C TYR A 737 7.80 33.17 -27.82
N PRO A 738 6.74 33.20 -28.66
CA PRO A 738 6.85 32.77 -30.05
C PRO A 738 7.96 33.50 -30.81
N GLY A 739 8.44 32.90 -31.91
CA GLY A 739 9.52 33.48 -32.72
C GLY A 739 10.93 33.21 -32.19
N GLY A 740 11.10 32.22 -31.31
CA GLY A 740 12.41 31.80 -30.80
C GLY A 740 12.94 32.66 -29.64
N VAL A 741 12.08 33.45 -29.01
CA VAL A 741 12.44 34.29 -27.86
C VAL A 741 12.58 33.41 -26.62
N VAL A 742 13.81 33.28 -26.12
CA VAL A 742 14.13 32.47 -24.93
C VAL A 742 14.69 33.28 -23.77
N SER A 743 14.84 34.60 -23.95
CA SER A 743 15.35 35.49 -22.90
C SER A 743 14.68 36.87 -22.96
N PRO A 744 14.78 37.66 -21.87
CA PRO A 744 14.35 39.06 -21.87
C PRO A 744 15.04 39.91 -22.93
N ASP A 745 16.31 39.61 -23.24
CA ASP A 745 17.07 40.31 -24.28
C ASP A 745 16.51 39.99 -25.68
N ASP A 746 16.19 38.72 -25.95
CA ASP A 746 15.54 38.33 -27.21
C ASP A 746 14.16 39.01 -27.36
N LEU A 747 13.42 39.15 -26.25
CA LEU A 747 12.14 39.85 -26.24
C LEU A 747 12.34 41.33 -26.56
N TRP A 748 13.34 41.96 -25.97
CA TRP A 748 13.68 43.35 -26.26
C TRP A 748 14.05 43.54 -27.73
N ASP A 749 14.89 42.66 -28.28
CA ASP A 749 15.27 42.68 -29.69
C ASP A 749 14.11 42.43 -30.65
N LEU A 750 13.12 41.64 -30.23
CA LEU A 750 11.88 41.43 -30.97
C LEU A 750 11.02 42.70 -31.01
N VAL A 751 10.79 43.32 -29.84
CA VAL A 751 9.96 44.52 -29.69
C VAL A 751 10.62 45.73 -30.36
N ALA A 752 11.91 45.96 -30.10
CA ALA A 752 12.68 47.04 -30.72
C ALA A 752 12.84 46.85 -32.23
N GLY A 753 12.82 45.60 -32.70
CA GLY A 753 12.85 45.26 -34.11
C GLY A 753 11.49 45.26 -34.80
N GLU A 754 10.39 45.53 -34.08
CA GLU A 754 9.00 45.54 -34.58
C GLU A 754 8.61 44.30 -35.40
N ARG A 755 9.15 43.11 -35.03
CA ARG A 755 8.94 41.87 -35.79
C ARG A 755 7.70 41.10 -35.29
N HIS A 756 6.93 40.52 -36.20
CA HIS A 756 5.86 39.58 -35.84
C HIS A 756 6.40 38.15 -35.66
N THR A 757 5.69 37.35 -34.85
CA THR A 757 6.12 35.99 -34.47
C THR A 757 5.13 34.89 -34.88
N LEU A 758 4.10 35.26 -35.67
CA LEU A 758 3.16 34.31 -36.25
C LEU A 758 3.89 33.35 -37.20
N SER A 759 3.60 32.07 -37.05
CA SER A 759 4.09 31.01 -37.92
C SER A 759 2.96 30.03 -38.25
N PRO A 760 3.15 29.18 -39.27
CA PRO A 760 2.30 28.00 -39.45
C PRO A 760 2.26 27.11 -38.20
N PHE A 761 1.24 26.25 -38.13
CA PHE A 761 1.09 25.28 -37.03
C PHE A 761 2.29 24.30 -36.99
N PRO A 762 2.78 23.93 -35.79
CA PRO A 762 3.83 22.92 -35.65
C PRO A 762 3.40 21.55 -36.19
N ALA A 763 4.23 20.95 -37.03
CA ALA A 763 3.97 19.64 -37.63
C ALA A 763 4.33 18.45 -36.71
N ASP A 764 4.98 18.72 -35.58
CA ASP A 764 5.57 17.71 -34.70
C ASP A 764 4.68 17.37 -33.49
N ARG A 765 3.46 17.91 -33.42
CA ARG A 765 2.54 17.74 -32.27
C ARG A 765 1.43 16.72 -32.47
N GLY A 766 1.47 15.97 -33.57
CA GLY A 766 0.44 14.98 -33.92
C GLY A 766 -0.87 15.59 -34.43
N TRP A 767 -0.88 16.87 -34.81
CA TRP A 767 -2.04 17.53 -35.40
C TRP A 767 -2.14 17.23 -36.90
N ASP A 768 -3.34 16.90 -37.39
CA ASP A 768 -3.64 16.83 -38.81
C ASP A 768 -3.83 18.25 -39.37
N VAL A 769 -2.73 18.97 -39.57
CA VAL A 769 -2.73 20.38 -39.99
C VAL A 769 -3.40 20.55 -41.36
N GLU A 770 -3.23 19.58 -42.26
CA GLU A 770 -3.85 19.61 -43.60
C GLU A 770 -5.36 19.35 -43.53
N GLY A 771 -5.78 18.38 -42.72
CA GLY A 771 -7.19 18.09 -42.50
C GLY A 771 -7.92 19.12 -41.64
N LEU A 772 -7.21 19.89 -40.81
CA LEU A 772 -7.83 20.89 -39.93
C LEU A 772 -8.32 22.13 -40.68
N TYR A 773 -7.77 22.45 -41.85
CA TYR A 773 -8.09 23.70 -42.53
C TYR A 773 -9.37 23.65 -43.38
N ASP A 774 -10.22 24.66 -43.24
CA ASP A 774 -11.32 24.95 -44.18
C ASP A 774 -11.40 26.47 -44.44
N PRO A 775 -11.42 26.93 -45.70
CA PRO A 775 -11.52 28.35 -46.01
C PRO A 775 -12.85 28.99 -45.56
N GLU A 776 -13.90 28.20 -45.30
CA GLU A 776 -15.20 28.68 -44.81
C GLU A 776 -15.24 28.75 -43.28
N PRO A 777 -15.42 29.94 -42.67
CA PRO A 777 -15.55 30.07 -41.23
C PRO A 777 -16.82 29.38 -40.71
N GLY A 778 -16.71 28.62 -39.63
CA GLY A 778 -17.86 28.00 -38.94
C GLY A 778 -18.13 26.54 -39.29
N VAL A 779 -17.33 25.93 -40.18
CA VAL A 779 -17.39 24.48 -40.43
C VAL A 779 -16.99 23.71 -39.16
N PRO A 780 -17.86 22.82 -38.62
CA PRO A 780 -17.57 22.08 -37.39
C PRO A 780 -16.28 21.25 -37.51
N GLY A 781 -15.40 21.38 -36.51
CA GLY A 781 -14.14 20.63 -36.45
C GLY A 781 -13.03 21.11 -37.40
N LYS A 782 -13.22 22.26 -38.08
CA LYS A 782 -12.23 22.88 -38.97
C LYS A 782 -11.83 24.29 -38.49
N SER A 783 -10.68 24.76 -38.94
CA SER A 783 -10.14 26.10 -38.71
C SER A 783 -9.93 26.84 -40.02
N TYR A 784 -10.38 28.08 -40.11
CA TYR A 784 -10.06 28.97 -41.24
C TYR A 784 -8.73 29.70 -41.10
N VAL A 785 -8.06 29.54 -39.94
CA VAL A 785 -6.77 30.15 -39.62
C VAL A 785 -5.67 29.08 -39.73
N ARG A 786 -4.58 29.39 -40.45
CA ARG A 786 -3.41 28.51 -40.65
C ARG A 786 -2.15 28.94 -39.90
N GLU A 787 -2.19 30.10 -39.25
CA GLU A 787 -1.02 30.69 -38.57
C GLU A 787 -1.37 31.10 -37.13
N GLY A 788 -0.38 31.03 -36.24
CA GLY A 788 -0.52 31.37 -34.83
C GLY A 788 0.83 31.60 -34.16
N GLY A 789 0.82 32.04 -32.90
CA GLY A 789 2.03 32.16 -32.09
C GLY A 789 2.30 30.86 -31.33
N PHE A 790 3.43 30.20 -31.62
CA PHE A 790 3.77 28.91 -31.00
C PHE A 790 5.17 28.91 -30.35
N LEU A 791 5.28 28.23 -29.21
CA LEU A 791 6.56 27.85 -28.61
C LEU A 791 7.05 26.54 -29.25
N HIS A 792 7.85 26.61 -30.31
CA HIS A 792 8.28 25.42 -31.06
C HIS A 792 9.03 24.39 -30.20
N ALA A 793 9.80 24.84 -29.21
CA ALA A 793 10.52 23.99 -28.27
C ALA A 793 9.68 23.51 -27.06
N ALA A 794 8.34 23.66 -27.07
CA ALA A 794 7.50 23.25 -25.93
C ALA A 794 7.57 21.74 -25.61
N ALA A 795 7.99 20.93 -26.56
CA ALA A 795 8.21 19.49 -26.35
C ALA A 795 9.54 19.18 -25.67
N GLU A 796 10.44 20.15 -25.49
CA GLU A 796 11.80 19.92 -25.00
C GLU A 796 11.90 20.26 -23.50
N PHE A 797 12.62 19.44 -22.73
CA PHE A 797 12.83 19.65 -21.29
C PHE A 797 14.06 18.88 -20.78
N ASP A 798 14.79 19.43 -19.81
CA ASP A 798 15.87 18.69 -19.12
C ASP A 798 15.34 18.00 -17.85
N ALA A 799 14.79 16.80 -18.03
CA ALA A 799 14.15 16.07 -16.93
C ALA A 799 15.15 15.60 -15.86
N GLU A 800 16.35 15.18 -16.28
CA GLU A 800 17.39 14.65 -15.39
C GLU A 800 17.88 15.74 -14.42
N PHE A 801 18.08 16.96 -14.91
CA PHE A 801 18.49 18.09 -14.07
C PHE A 801 17.52 18.36 -12.90
N PHE A 802 16.21 18.22 -13.14
CA PHE A 802 15.18 18.40 -12.11
C PHE A 802 14.86 17.12 -11.32
N GLY A 803 15.59 16.02 -11.54
CA GLY A 803 15.33 14.72 -10.89
C GLY A 803 14.01 14.07 -11.32
N ILE A 804 13.53 14.41 -12.51
CA ILE A 804 12.26 13.93 -13.09
C ILE A 804 12.54 12.79 -14.06
N SER A 805 11.84 11.66 -13.90
CA SER A 805 12.03 10.51 -14.79
C SER A 805 11.51 10.80 -16.20
N PRO A 806 12.06 10.16 -17.26
CA PRO A 806 11.53 10.31 -18.61
C PRO A 806 10.03 9.98 -18.75
N ARG A 807 9.54 9.03 -17.95
CA ARG A 807 8.12 8.63 -17.94
C ARG A 807 7.24 9.70 -17.32
N GLU A 808 7.69 10.34 -16.23
CA GLU A 808 7.00 11.48 -15.63
C GLU A 808 7.04 12.69 -16.54
N ALA A 809 8.22 13.01 -17.10
CA ALA A 809 8.39 14.11 -18.03
C ALA A 809 7.38 14.02 -19.18
N MET A 810 7.21 12.86 -19.82
CA MET A 810 6.19 12.62 -20.85
C MET A 810 4.76 12.98 -20.41
N ALA A 811 4.41 12.68 -19.16
CA ALA A 811 3.07 12.91 -18.60
C ALA A 811 2.84 14.34 -18.08
N MET A 812 3.90 15.13 -17.91
CA MET A 812 3.81 16.51 -17.46
C MET A 812 3.30 17.43 -18.57
N ASP A 813 2.37 18.33 -18.24
CA ASP A 813 2.00 19.45 -19.08
C ASP A 813 3.26 20.29 -19.40
N PRO A 814 3.53 20.62 -20.68
CA PRO A 814 4.63 21.48 -21.08
C PRO A 814 4.77 22.78 -20.29
N GLN A 815 3.67 23.35 -19.81
CA GLN A 815 3.67 24.55 -18.96
C GLN A 815 4.41 24.32 -17.64
N GLN A 816 4.29 23.14 -17.02
CA GLN A 816 5.02 22.83 -15.79
C GLN A 816 6.53 22.75 -16.04
N ARG A 817 6.91 22.11 -17.16
CA ARG A 817 8.30 21.93 -17.58
C ARG A 817 8.97 23.27 -17.87
N LEU A 818 8.30 24.11 -18.65
CA LEU A 818 8.77 25.45 -19.00
C LEU A 818 8.88 26.35 -17.76
N LEU A 819 7.95 26.23 -16.80
CA LEU A 819 7.99 27.02 -15.57
C LEU A 819 9.18 26.62 -14.69
N LEU A 820 9.52 25.33 -14.59
CA LEU A 820 10.70 24.87 -13.84
C LEU A 820 11.99 25.48 -14.38
N GLU A 821 12.22 25.36 -15.69
CA GLU A 821 13.40 25.96 -16.33
C GLU A 821 13.42 27.48 -16.20
N SER A 822 12.29 28.14 -16.43
CA SER A 822 12.19 29.61 -16.36
C SER A 822 12.39 30.13 -14.93
N SER A 823 11.92 29.40 -13.91
CA SER A 823 12.11 29.78 -12.51
C SER A 823 13.58 29.68 -12.11
N TRP A 824 14.26 28.61 -12.53
CA TRP A 824 15.70 28.45 -12.32
C TRP A 824 16.49 29.58 -13.00
N GLU A 825 16.20 29.85 -14.28
CA GLU A 825 16.86 30.92 -15.04
C GLU A 825 16.61 32.32 -14.46
N ALA A 826 15.42 32.58 -13.93
CA ALA A 826 15.09 33.85 -13.30
C ALA A 826 15.95 34.08 -12.04
N LEU A 827 16.21 33.03 -11.26
CA LEU A 827 17.10 33.08 -10.11
C LEU A 827 18.57 33.27 -10.53
N GLU A 828 19.03 32.55 -11.55
CA GLU A 828 20.40 32.72 -12.07
C GLU A 828 20.64 34.14 -12.60
N ARG A 829 19.66 34.71 -13.33
CA ARG A 829 19.72 36.10 -13.80
C ARG A 829 19.66 37.13 -12.67
N ALA A 830 19.04 36.78 -11.54
CA ALA A 830 19.10 37.58 -10.32
C ALA A 830 20.45 37.46 -9.58
N GLY A 831 21.36 36.60 -10.03
CA GLY A 831 22.61 36.28 -9.33
C GLY A 831 22.40 35.47 -8.05
N ILE A 832 21.24 34.81 -7.92
CA ILE A 832 20.89 34.00 -6.76
C ILE A 832 21.23 32.54 -7.07
N VAL A 833 22.05 31.92 -6.22
CA VAL A 833 22.35 30.49 -6.30
C VAL A 833 21.11 29.71 -5.85
N PRO A 834 20.42 28.93 -6.71
CA PRO A 834 19.13 28.34 -6.33
C PRO A 834 19.20 27.44 -5.10
N ALA A 835 20.30 26.71 -4.91
CA ALA A 835 20.53 25.87 -3.74
C ALA A 835 20.58 26.67 -2.41
N SER A 836 20.93 27.97 -2.42
CA SER A 836 20.96 28.79 -1.21
C SER A 836 19.56 29.18 -0.70
N LEU A 837 18.51 28.90 -1.47
CA LEU A 837 17.12 29.16 -1.07
C LEU A 837 16.45 27.95 -0.38
N ARG A 838 17.12 26.79 -0.31
CA ARG A 838 16.57 25.61 0.36
C ARG A 838 16.31 25.90 1.84
N GLY A 839 15.12 25.53 2.33
CA GLY A 839 14.65 25.79 3.69
C GLY A 839 14.25 27.26 3.96
N SER A 840 14.31 28.13 2.95
CA SER A 840 13.90 29.53 3.13
C SER A 840 12.39 29.68 3.05
N ARG A 841 11.85 30.72 3.70
CA ARG A 841 10.42 31.10 3.63
C ARG A 841 10.02 31.76 2.30
N THR A 842 10.67 31.41 1.19
CA THR A 842 10.41 31.98 -0.14
C THR A 842 9.11 31.42 -0.70
N GLY A 843 8.18 32.30 -1.09
CA GLY A 843 6.89 31.90 -1.69
C GLY A 843 6.96 31.74 -3.21
N VAL A 844 6.06 30.91 -3.76
CA VAL A 844 5.88 30.68 -5.20
C VAL A 844 4.43 31.01 -5.57
N PHE A 845 4.22 32.06 -6.35
CA PHE A 845 2.90 32.49 -6.81
C PHE A 845 2.84 32.37 -8.33
N THR A 846 2.03 31.43 -8.82
CA THR A 846 1.98 31.09 -10.26
C THR A 846 0.60 31.40 -10.83
N GLY A 847 0.55 32.23 -11.87
CA GLY A 847 -0.65 32.38 -12.70
C GLY A 847 -0.67 31.36 -13.83
N ILE A 848 -1.78 30.62 -13.98
CA ILE A 848 -1.97 29.69 -15.10
C ILE A 848 -3.43 29.74 -15.59
N SER A 849 -3.66 29.21 -16.79
CA SER A 849 -4.99 28.91 -17.34
C SER A 849 -4.99 27.49 -17.93
N GLN A 850 -6.10 26.75 -17.79
CA GLN A 850 -6.22 25.35 -18.21
C GLN A 850 -5.81 25.09 -19.67
N GLN A 851 -5.27 23.90 -19.93
CA GLN A 851 -5.01 23.37 -21.28
C GLN A 851 -5.39 21.89 -21.41
N ASP A 852 -5.62 21.50 -22.66
CA ASP A 852 -6.19 20.22 -23.09
C ASP A 852 -5.15 19.06 -23.13
N TYR A 853 -3.97 19.24 -22.52
CA TYR A 853 -2.93 18.20 -22.51
C TYR A 853 -3.41 16.94 -21.78
N ALA A 854 -4.15 17.10 -20.67
CA ALA A 854 -4.79 15.99 -19.96
C ALA A 854 -5.81 15.23 -20.83
N THR A 855 -6.57 15.93 -21.66
CA THR A 855 -7.55 15.32 -22.58
C THR A 855 -6.89 14.60 -23.76
N GLN A 856 -5.68 15.01 -24.18
CA GLN A 856 -4.91 14.29 -25.20
C GLN A 856 -4.27 12.99 -24.68
N LEU A 857 -4.12 12.83 -23.37
CA LEU A 857 -3.59 11.59 -22.77
C LEU A 857 -4.56 10.40 -22.93
N GLY A 858 -5.87 10.62 -23.09
CA GLY A 858 -6.87 9.62 -23.47
C GLY A 858 -6.67 8.21 -22.88
N ASP A 859 -6.80 7.18 -23.71
CA ASP A 859 -6.56 5.77 -23.37
C ASP A 859 -5.08 5.44 -23.06
N ALA A 860 -4.15 6.36 -23.30
CA ALA A 860 -2.74 6.20 -22.98
C ALA A 860 -2.42 6.62 -21.53
N ALA A 861 -3.37 7.16 -20.76
CA ALA A 861 -3.19 7.53 -19.36
C ALA A 861 -2.74 6.35 -18.48
N ASP A 862 -3.21 5.13 -18.80
CA ASP A 862 -2.83 3.88 -18.13
C ASP A 862 -1.33 3.59 -18.24
N ASN A 863 -0.68 4.06 -19.31
CA ASN A 863 0.76 3.91 -19.52
C ASN A 863 1.60 4.89 -18.70
N TYR A 864 1.03 5.91 -18.06
CA TYR A 864 1.79 6.91 -17.30
C TYR A 864 1.42 6.96 -15.81
N GLY A 865 0.36 6.28 -15.39
CA GLY A 865 0.01 6.06 -13.98
C GLY A 865 -0.25 7.35 -13.20
N GLY A 866 0.17 7.41 -11.93
CA GLY A 866 -0.05 8.58 -11.05
C GLY A 866 0.65 9.87 -11.50
N HIS A 867 1.59 9.80 -12.44
CA HIS A 867 2.25 10.97 -13.02
C HIS A 867 1.30 11.81 -13.89
N VAL A 868 0.21 11.23 -14.39
CA VAL A 868 -0.81 12.01 -15.14
C VAL A 868 -1.47 13.01 -14.22
N LEU A 869 -1.82 12.59 -12.99
CA LEU A 869 -2.47 13.45 -12.01
C LEU A 869 -1.55 14.61 -11.60
N THR A 870 -0.32 14.32 -11.17
CA THR A 870 0.62 15.36 -10.74
C THR A 870 1.19 16.17 -11.91
N GLY A 871 1.25 15.58 -13.10
CA GLY A 871 1.76 16.22 -14.31
C GLY A 871 0.79 17.18 -14.98
N THR A 872 -0.52 17.07 -14.73
CA THR A 872 -1.55 17.88 -15.42
C THR A 872 -2.38 18.78 -14.49
N LEU A 873 -2.44 18.50 -13.19
CA LEU A 873 -3.16 19.37 -12.24
C LEU A 873 -2.49 20.75 -12.10
N GLY A 874 -3.26 21.81 -12.35
CA GLY A 874 -2.77 23.19 -12.21
C GLY A 874 -2.33 23.54 -10.77
N SER A 875 -2.97 22.99 -9.74
CA SER A 875 -2.59 23.21 -8.33
C SER A 875 -1.19 22.71 -7.99
N VAL A 876 -0.66 21.74 -8.73
CA VAL A 876 0.66 21.14 -8.47
C VAL A 876 1.81 22.02 -8.95
N ILE A 877 1.56 22.98 -9.84
CA ILE A 877 2.60 23.73 -10.55
C ILE A 877 3.45 24.61 -9.64
N SER A 878 2.81 25.40 -8.77
CA SER A 878 3.51 26.23 -7.78
C SER A 878 4.25 25.35 -6.77
N GLY A 879 3.60 24.28 -6.30
CA GLY A 879 4.20 23.29 -5.39
C GLY A 879 5.40 22.57 -5.98
N ARG A 880 5.42 22.31 -7.29
CA ARG A 880 6.53 21.64 -7.98
C ARG A 880 7.77 22.51 -8.05
N VAL A 881 7.61 23.82 -8.31
CA VAL A 881 8.72 24.79 -8.24
C VAL A 881 9.24 24.89 -6.81
N ALA A 882 8.33 25.02 -5.82
CA ALA A 882 8.70 25.04 -4.41
C ALA A 882 9.47 23.77 -4.00
N TYR A 883 9.00 22.60 -4.41
CA TYR A 883 9.63 21.31 -4.14
C TYR A 883 11.01 21.19 -4.79
N ALA A 884 11.13 21.51 -6.08
CA ALA A 884 12.39 21.40 -6.83
C ALA A 884 13.49 22.31 -6.25
N LEU A 885 13.10 23.49 -5.75
CA LEU A 885 14.00 24.47 -5.16
C LEU A 885 14.13 24.35 -3.63
N GLY A 886 13.34 23.49 -2.99
CA GLY A 886 13.29 23.29 -1.53
C GLY A 886 12.79 24.51 -0.75
N LEU A 887 11.80 25.23 -1.27
CA LEU A 887 11.25 26.45 -0.66
C LEU A 887 10.12 26.11 0.33
N GLU A 888 10.10 26.77 1.48
CA GLU A 888 9.14 26.53 2.57
C GLU A 888 8.11 27.68 2.74
N GLY A 889 8.06 28.62 1.79
CA GLY A 889 7.05 29.67 1.77
C GLY A 889 5.72 29.24 1.12
N PRO A 890 4.73 30.14 1.03
CA PRO A 890 3.44 29.84 0.40
C PRO A 890 3.60 29.44 -1.07
N ALA A 891 2.97 28.34 -1.49
CA ALA A 891 2.89 27.92 -2.89
C ALA A 891 1.44 28.03 -3.37
N LEU A 892 1.16 29.02 -4.22
CA LEU A 892 -0.19 29.35 -4.68
C LEU A 892 -0.27 29.35 -6.20
N THR A 893 -1.21 28.59 -6.75
CA THR A 893 -1.60 28.69 -8.16
C THR A 893 -2.91 29.46 -8.29
N VAL A 894 -2.95 30.44 -9.19
CA VAL A 894 -4.12 31.30 -9.46
C VAL A 894 -4.58 31.10 -10.91
N ASP A 895 -5.89 30.89 -11.08
CA ASP A 895 -6.55 30.89 -12.38
C ASP A 895 -7.68 31.94 -12.41
N THR A 896 -7.41 33.05 -13.08
CA THR A 896 -8.38 34.09 -13.45
C THR A 896 -8.37 34.26 -14.98
N ALA A 897 -8.10 33.18 -15.72
CA ALA A 897 -7.85 33.19 -17.16
C ALA A 897 -6.75 34.20 -17.56
N CYS A 898 -7.05 35.14 -18.48
CA CYS A 898 -6.04 36.05 -19.03
C CYS A 898 -5.39 36.99 -18.00
N SER A 899 -5.98 37.19 -16.82
CA SER A 899 -5.41 38.02 -15.76
C SER A 899 -4.55 37.26 -14.74
N SER A 900 -4.40 35.93 -14.87
CA SER A 900 -3.77 35.07 -13.84
C SER A 900 -2.39 35.54 -13.40
N SER A 901 -1.50 35.90 -14.33
CA SER A 901 -0.12 36.32 -13.98
C SER A 901 -0.09 37.63 -13.19
N LEU A 902 -0.99 38.57 -13.50
CA LEU A 902 -1.07 39.85 -12.79
C LEU A 902 -1.65 39.67 -11.38
N VAL A 903 -2.66 38.81 -11.23
CA VAL A 903 -3.24 38.49 -9.92
C VAL A 903 -2.24 37.72 -9.05
N ALA A 904 -1.48 36.78 -9.62
CA ALA A 904 -0.42 36.08 -8.91
C ALA A 904 0.67 37.03 -8.40
N LEU A 905 1.11 38.00 -9.22
CA LEU A 905 2.05 39.04 -8.79
C LEU A 905 1.45 39.92 -7.68
N HIS A 906 0.18 40.31 -7.80
CA HIS A 906 -0.50 41.09 -6.76
C HIS A 906 -0.55 40.34 -5.42
N LEU A 907 -0.87 39.04 -5.43
CA LEU A 907 -0.90 38.22 -4.22
C LEU A 907 0.49 37.98 -3.63
N ALA A 908 1.54 37.91 -4.45
CA ALA A 908 2.92 37.80 -3.97
C ALA A 908 3.40 39.05 -3.22
N VAL A 909 2.77 40.21 -3.47
CA VAL A 909 3.10 41.51 -2.89
C VAL A 909 2.35 41.78 -1.58
N GLN A 910 1.18 41.15 -1.39
CA GLN A 910 0.38 41.25 -0.16
C GLN A 910 1.03 40.45 0.97
#